data_AF-A0A7V2JZK9-F1
#
_entry.id   AF-A0A7V2JZK9-F1
#
_cell.length_a   1.000
_cell.length_b   1.000
_cell.length_c   1.000
_cell.angle_alpha   90.00
_cell.angle_beta   90.00
_cell.angle_gamma   90.00
#
_symmetry.space_group_name_H-M   'P 1'
#
loop_
_entity.id
_entity.type
_entity.pdbx_description
1 polymer ?
#
loop_
_entity_poly.entity_id
_entity_poly.type
_entity_poly.pdbx_seq_one_letter_code
_entity_poly.pdbx_strand_id
1 'polypeptide(L)'
;MRSRKLPGSWHFVLGIGGVTVLVACALAWFFLVSKPAPSSQIVVPRDYPTIQAALDQVAGGSTIVVQARGGPYEGPIHVDASNVTIISSGGRAKIVCPTGEPAVTIHATGIELRGFRIEADGIGVQLLHSVNASLDDLVIEGARVGIQASESNDSVITSIVIGGCKTGIEMMNANRNRLQQIRIGKDAAVGVRLSSAWSNTIEDISVDGVGVGVSIEDDSQENEIATLTAISCSEIGLEILSSSSNLITGGRFTDCATGILLNTASNNRIEHNSIKRSAKYAISLYKSPQNAISENSVQDGLRDGISLSACQDNSITHNFVSTCQGTALTLEGVKSSLILANDLEKNAIGLQILEGARNRVLRNSLKENALAGIVLSAGSRNLLLDNVTAGSAYAVALIGASDNQLLRNSMTNSSEQGLCLLNHADKNHIQDNTLKDNKVGVLIASSSQTALLDNRISHSEIALRLFESGTDTRLEGNIISCNSTGLEISSKLDKQETILRGSDSELLAGAEQGFSLTLAKNSFSSNKRYDISNSSDRTIYAEGNYWNGAEEEDPSRIVGQVVLPRSSWKASVALGATSSLDQVMIARLLQLGLTSEGMRVIDLIGLESEEQVKDALIAGDIDVAVGKADLYDVKELSDTGISTSALLPAEDTLLLVVSPEIATHLSGTTISDLAIYLTGDQRSVKLAVEREIPHASVAALASTYGITLEEDNVVWTNGIDESETALKLGTVDAAIVHSLQEAVTIVGYQALNDDQGALTARQITFFTRQSVIDAHPGVRAIEEELRPLLTSDNVHSLVSRVRLLHSDPAAAARQFMVQQGLMAQ
;
A
#
# COMPACT_ATOMS: atom_id res chain seq x y z
N MET A 1 -58.28 27.25 9.59
CA MET A 1 -59.51 26.52 10.01
C MET A 1 -59.59 25.20 9.25
N ARG A 2 -60.10 24.13 9.88
CA ARG A 2 -60.69 22.88 9.33
C ARG A 2 -60.29 22.46 7.88
N SER A 3 -59.51 21.37 7.74
CA SER A 3 -59.97 20.00 7.33
C SER A 3 -60.15 19.82 5.81
N ARG A 4 -59.86 18.72 5.11
CA ARG A 4 -59.48 17.29 5.37
C ARG A 4 -58.69 16.81 4.09
N LYS A 5 -58.19 15.59 3.87
CA LYS A 5 -58.40 14.23 4.44
C LYS A 5 -57.11 13.37 4.23
N LEU A 6 -57.13 12.14 4.76
CA LEU A 6 -56.23 10.98 4.50
C LEU A 6 -56.95 9.99 3.53
N PRO A 7 -56.43 8.79 3.13
CA PRO A 7 -55.29 8.01 3.68
C PRO A 7 -54.39 7.26 2.65
N GLY A 8 -53.40 6.51 3.16
CA GLY A 8 -52.55 5.62 2.34
C GLY A 8 -51.56 4.73 3.10
N SER A 9 -51.89 4.25 4.30
CA SER A 9 -51.01 3.38 5.11
C SER A 9 -51.29 1.89 4.87
N TRP A 10 -50.26 1.10 4.57
CA TRP A 10 -50.26 -0.36 4.80
C TRP A 10 -49.00 -0.76 5.57
N HIS A 11 -49.21 -1.34 6.74
CA HIS A 11 -48.15 -2.03 7.48
C HIS A 11 -47.90 -3.39 6.84
N PHE A 12 -46.63 -3.83 6.81
CA PHE A 12 -46.31 -5.25 6.83
C PHE A 12 -45.53 -5.56 8.10
N VAL A 13 -45.98 -6.58 8.82
CA VAL A 13 -45.40 -7.05 10.07
C VAL A 13 -44.60 -8.32 9.78
N LEU A 14 -43.29 -8.24 9.96
CA LEU A 14 -42.34 -9.35 10.10
C LEU A 14 -41.23 -8.85 11.04
N GLY A 15 -40.82 -9.55 12.09
CA GLY A 15 -41.34 -10.78 12.69
C GLY A 15 -40.41 -11.16 13.84
N ILE A 16 -40.88 -11.15 15.08
CA ILE A 16 -40.05 -11.36 16.29
C ILE A 16 -39.76 -12.86 16.46
N GLY A 17 -38.97 -13.43 15.55
CA GLY A 17 -38.67 -14.87 15.47
C GLY A 17 -37.19 -15.22 15.26
N GLY A 18 -36.33 -14.26 14.89
CA GLY A 18 -34.90 -14.52 14.66
C GLY A 18 -34.02 -14.44 15.93
N VAL A 19 -34.34 -13.51 16.84
CA VAL A 19 -33.46 -13.19 17.99
C VAL A 19 -33.60 -14.20 19.15
N THR A 20 -34.77 -14.82 19.31
CA THR A 20 -35.00 -15.84 20.34
C THR A 20 -34.37 -17.20 20.00
N VAL A 21 -34.11 -17.50 18.73
CA VAL A 21 -33.48 -18.77 18.33
C VAL A 21 -31.96 -18.70 18.49
N LEU A 22 -31.31 -17.58 18.14
CA LEU A 22 -29.87 -17.41 18.34
C LEU A 22 -29.47 -17.36 19.83
N VAL A 23 -30.26 -16.71 20.69
CA VAL A 23 -30.04 -16.74 22.14
C VAL A 23 -30.32 -18.13 22.73
N ALA A 24 -31.29 -18.88 22.18
CA ALA A 24 -31.51 -20.27 22.58
C ALA A 24 -30.38 -21.20 22.16
N CYS A 25 -29.79 -21.04 20.96
CA CYS A 25 -28.62 -21.81 20.52
C CYS A 25 -27.35 -21.48 21.34
N ALA A 26 -27.12 -20.20 21.67
CA ALA A 26 -26.02 -19.79 22.54
C ALA A 26 -26.16 -20.33 23.99
N LEU A 27 -27.39 -20.43 24.51
CA LEU A 27 -27.66 -21.05 25.81
C LEU A 27 -27.70 -22.59 25.76
N ALA A 28 -28.00 -23.19 24.61
CA ALA A 28 -28.04 -24.65 24.43
C ALA A 28 -26.66 -25.29 24.19
N TRP A 29 -25.64 -24.51 23.80
CA TRP A 29 -24.26 -25.01 23.84
C TRP A 29 -23.68 -25.00 25.27
N PHE A 30 -24.30 -24.25 26.19
CA PHE A 30 -23.83 -24.12 27.58
C PHE A 30 -24.29 -25.25 28.51
N PHE A 31 -25.22 -26.11 28.08
CA PHE A 31 -25.65 -27.31 28.82
C PHE A 31 -25.98 -28.47 27.86
N LEU A 32 -25.53 -29.68 28.20
CA LEU A 32 -25.74 -30.97 27.49
C LEU A 32 -24.75 -31.32 26.35
N VAL A 33 -23.45 -31.25 26.67
CA VAL A 33 -22.67 -32.50 26.61
C VAL A 33 -22.35 -32.90 28.05
N SER A 34 -23.09 -33.89 28.58
CA SER A 34 -22.66 -34.57 29.80
C SER A 34 -21.43 -35.42 29.47
N LYS A 35 -20.24 -34.81 29.54
CA LYS A 35 -18.98 -35.56 29.65
C LYS A 35 -19.17 -36.63 30.75
N PRO A 36 -18.68 -37.87 30.57
CA PRO A 36 -18.71 -38.86 31.64
C PRO A 36 -18.05 -38.27 32.88
N ALA A 37 -18.63 -38.51 34.06
CA ALA A 37 -18.20 -37.88 35.30
C ALA A 37 -16.69 -38.07 35.52
N PRO A 38 -15.92 -37.00 35.78
CA PRO A 38 -14.48 -37.11 35.93
C PRO A 38 -14.13 -37.97 37.15
N SER A 39 -13.13 -38.82 36.96
CA SER A 39 -12.46 -39.55 38.03
C SER A 39 -11.95 -38.59 39.11
N SER A 40 -12.33 -38.86 40.36
CA SER A 40 -11.81 -38.26 41.60
C SER A 40 -11.61 -36.73 41.54
N GLN A 41 -12.69 -35.98 41.75
CA GLN A 41 -12.61 -34.55 42.08
C GLN A 41 -11.92 -34.36 43.44
N ILE A 42 -10.69 -33.84 43.43
CA ILE A 42 -9.92 -33.53 44.63
C ILE A 42 -10.30 -32.12 45.11
N VAL A 43 -10.54 -31.93 46.41
CA VAL A 43 -10.92 -30.64 46.99
C VAL A 43 -9.89 -30.20 48.01
N VAL A 44 -9.29 -29.03 47.82
CA VAL A 44 -8.30 -28.42 48.73
C VAL A 44 -9.00 -27.32 49.56
N PRO A 45 -8.88 -27.30 50.90
CA PRO A 45 -7.99 -28.10 51.75
C PRO A 45 -8.64 -29.36 52.37
N ARG A 46 -9.76 -29.86 51.81
CA ARG A 46 -10.55 -30.96 52.41
C ARG A 46 -9.82 -32.32 52.34
N ASP A 47 -9.28 -32.65 51.17
CA ASP A 47 -8.69 -33.95 50.87
C ASP A 47 -7.16 -33.93 51.02
N TYR A 48 -6.55 -32.77 50.77
CA TYR A 48 -5.12 -32.49 50.97
C TYR A 48 -4.93 -31.09 51.56
N PRO A 49 -3.93 -30.85 52.42
CA PRO A 49 -3.76 -29.58 53.12
C PRO A 49 -3.29 -28.43 52.22
N THR A 50 -2.59 -28.72 51.12
CA THR A 50 -2.03 -27.73 50.18
C THR A 50 -2.36 -28.09 48.74
N ILE A 51 -2.20 -27.11 47.82
CA ILE A 51 -2.39 -27.34 46.38
C ILE A 51 -1.31 -28.29 45.85
N GLN A 52 -0.05 -28.12 46.26
CA GLN A 52 1.04 -29.01 45.87
C GLN A 52 0.79 -30.46 46.31
N ALA A 53 0.37 -30.70 47.56
CA ALA A 53 0.10 -32.05 48.05
C ALA A 53 -1.05 -32.76 47.29
N ALA A 54 -1.97 -31.99 46.68
CA ALA A 54 -2.98 -32.54 45.79
C ALA A 54 -2.41 -32.88 44.39
N LEU A 55 -1.52 -32.01 43.86
CA LEU A 55 -0.82 -32.22 42.58
C LEU A 55 0.13 -33.42 42.64
N ASP A 56 0.87 -33.60 43.74
CA ASP A 56 1.81 -34.71 43.94
C ASP A 56 1.12 -36.11 43.88
N GLN A 57 -0.21 -36.15 43.98
CA GLN A 57 -1.02 -37.37 43.98
C GLN A 57 -2.01 -37.44 42.80
N VAL A 58 -1.97 -36.47 41.88
CA VAL A 58 -2.98 -36.35 40.83
C VAL A 58 -2.66 -37.23 39.62
N ALA A 59 -3.67 -37.94 39.11
CA ALA A 59 -3.58 -38.59 37.81
C ALA A 59 -4.02 -37.61 36.70
N GLY A 60 -3.47 -37.76 35.49
CA GLY A 60 -3.88 -36.93 34.36
C GLY A 60 -5.38 -37.09 34.04
N GLY A 61 -6.04 -35.98 33.74
CA GLY A 61 -7.50 -35.90 33.54
C GLY A 61 -8.31 -35.56 34.80
N SER A 62 -7.70 -35.44 35.97
CA SER A 62 -8.39 -35.08 37.22
C SER A 62 -8.65 -33.57 37.36
N THR A 63 -9.63 -33.24 38.21
CA THR A 63 -9.97 -31.86 38.60
C THR A 63 -9.62 -31.61 40.07
N ILE A 64 -8.82 -30.57 40.32
CA ILE A 64 -8.52 -30.04 41.65
C ILE A 64 -9.37 -28.78 41.87
N VAL A 65 -10.19 -28.78 42.93
CA VAL A 65 -11.04 -27.65 43.30
C VAL A 65 -10.51 -27.00 44.58
N VAL A 66 -10.03 -25.77 44.45
CA VAL A 66 -9.40 -25.00 45.53
C VAL A 66 -10.44 -24.08 46.18
N GLN A 67 -10.72 -24.25 47.47
CA GLN A 67 -11.71 -23.42 48.16
C GLN A 67 -11.13 -22.04 48.49
N ALA A 68 -11.74 -20.96 47.98
CA ALA A 68 -11.23 -19.60 48.18
C ALA A 68 -11.14 -19.17 49.66
N ARG A 69 -11.99 -19.75 50.53
CA ARG A 69 -11.99 -19.51 51.99
C ARG A 69 -10.92 -20.31 52.76
N GLY A 70 -10.25 -21.27 52.12
CA GLY A 70 -9.20 -22.07 52.74
C GLY A 70 -7.80 -21.46 52.67
N GLY A 71 -7.64 -20.36 51.91
CA GLY A 71 -6.35 -19.67 51.73
C GLY A 71 -6.08 -18.54 52.75
N PRO A 72 -4.96 -17.80 52.59
CA PRO A 72 -4.04 -17.86 51.46
C PRO A 72 -3.30 -19.20 51.36
N TYR A 73 -3.06 -19.63 50.13
CA TYR A 73 -2.22 -20.78 49.81
C TYR A 73 -0.81 -20.29 49.51
N GLU A 74 0.21 -20.97 50.04
CA GLU A 74 1.61 -20.62 49.81
C GLU A 74 2.13 -21.28 48.53
N GLY A 75 2.87 -20.53 47.72
CA GLY A 75 3.68 -21.05 46.62
C GLY A 75 5.16 -21.21 47.03
N PRO A 76 6.04 -21.71 46.14
CA PRO A 76 5.77 -22.05 44.73
C PRO A 76 4.89 -23.30 44.56
N ILE A 77 4.21 -23.39 43.41
CA ILE A 77 3.37 -24.53 43.02
C ILE A 77 3.85 -25.04 41.66
N HIS A 78 4.13 -26.34 41.54
CA HIS A 78 4.61 -26.99 40.33
C HIS A 78 3.55 -27.95 39.76
N VAL A 79 3.18 -27.76 38.50
CA VAL A 79 2.18 -28.56 37.78
C VAL A 79 2.87 -29.40 36.70
N ASP A 80 3.27 -30.61 37.10
CA ASP A 80 3.98 -31.58 36.25
C ASP A 80 3.05 -32.66 35.64
N ALA A 81 1.88 -32.88 36.24
CA ALA A 81 0.90 -33.83 35.75
C ALA A 81 0.06 -33.22 34.61
N SER A 82 0.06 -33.86 33.43
CA SER A 82 -0.64 -33.37 32.23
C SER A 82 -2.16 -33.59 32.27
N ASN A 83 -2.90 -32.75 31.55
CA ASN A 83 -4.37 -32.76 31.47
C ASN A 83 -5.07 -32.54 32.83
N VAL A 84 -4.53 -31.66 33.68
CA VAL A 84 -5.11 -31.36 35.01
C VAL A 84 -5.84 -30.02 34.98
N THR A 85 -7.08 -30.03 35.48
CA THR A 85 -7.88 -28.81 35.65
C THR A 85 -7.83 -28.36 37.12
N ILE A 86 -7.35 -27.14 37.36
CA ILE A 86 -7.20 -26.50 38.67
C ILE A 86 -8.13 -25.28 38.72
N ILE A 87 -9.23 -25.37 39.48
CA ILE A 87 -10.25 -24.32 39.54
C ILE A 87 -10.49 -23.84 40.98
N SER A 88 -10.73 -22.55 41.16
CA SER A 88 -11.20 -22.02 42.44
C SER A 88 -12.71 -22.18 42.62
N SER A 89 -13.15 -22.31 43.88
CA SER A 89 -14.56 -22.36 44.28
C SER A 89 -14.85 -21.39 45.42
N GLY A 90 -15.97 -20.66 45.30
CA GLY A 90 -16.44 -19.71 46.31
C GLY A 90 -15.84 -18.30 46.23
N GLY A 91 -15.26 -17.94 45.08
CA GLY A 91 -14.53 -16.69 44.82
C GLY A 91 -13.17 -16.99 44.18
N ARG A 92 -12.30 -15.98 44.05
CA ARG A 92 -10.91 -16.21 43.63
C ARG A 92 -10.06 -16.67 44.81
N ALA A 93 -9.45 -17.85 44.74
CA ALA A 93 -8.54 -18.34 45.76
C ALA A 93 -7.23 -17.55 45.70
N LYS A 94 -6.68 -17.18 46.86
CA LYS A 94 -5.46 -16.40 46.96
C LYS A 94 -4.22 -17.30 47.09
N ILE A 95 -3.26 -17.12 46.20
CA ILE A 95 -1.91 -17.69 46.24
C ILE A 95 -0.92 -16.57 46.60
N VAL A 96 0.07 -16.85 47.45
CA VAL A 96 1.13 -15.91 47.86
C VAL A 96 2.50 -16.55 47.72
N CYS A 97 3.45 -15.87 47.05
CA CYS A 97 4.83 -16.36 46.86
C CYS A 97 5.88 -15.23 47.01
N PRO A 98 6.43 -15.04 48.24
CA PRO A 98 7.40 -13.98 48.54
C PRO A 98 8.87 -14.44 48.40
N THR A 99 9.13 -15.53 47.66
CA THR A 99 10.49 -16.12 47.54
C THR A 99 11.29 -15.57 46.36
N GLY A 100 10.65 -14.79 45.48
CA GLY A 100 11.24 -14.36 44.19
C GLY A 100 11.18 -15.42 43.08
N GLU A 101 10.71 -16.63 43.40
CA GLU A 101 10.43 -17.70 42.45
C GLU A 101 9.05 -17.48 41.76
N PRO A 102 8.69 -18.26 40.73
CA PRO A 102 7.32 -18.25 40.21
C PRO A 102 6.32 -18.78 41.24
N ALA A 103 5.17 -18.12 41.39
CA ALA A 103 4.12 -18.59 42.30
C ALA A 103 3.42 -19.85 41.78
N VAL A 104 3.26 -19.98 40.47
CA VAL A 104 2.79 -21.20 39.78
C VAL A 104 3.66 -21.44 38.55
N THR A 105 4.26 -22.62 38.46
CA THR A 105 5.02 -23.10 37.29
C THR A 105 4.32 -24.29 36.66
N ILE A 106 4.11 -24.23 35.34
CA ILE A 106 3.44 -25.25 34.55
C ILE A 106 4.45 -25.82 33.54
N HIS A 107 4.86 -27.07 33.76
CA HIS A 107 5.74 -27.83 32.85
C HIS A 107 4.95 -28.83 31.97
N ALA A 108 3.66 -29.00 32.26
CA ALA A 108 2.83 -30.04 31.68
C ALA A 108 1.96 -29.56 30.51
N THR A 109 1.45 -30.51 29.72
CA THR A 109 0.53 -30.26 28.59
C THR A 109 -0.93 -30.27 29.06
N GLY A 110 -1.80 -29.46 28.45
CA GLY A 110 -3.26 -29.56 28.63
C GLY A 110 -3.77 -29.04 29.99
N ILE A 111 -3.10 -28.06 30.58
CA ILE A 111 -3.42 -27.57 31.93
C ILE A 111 -4.45 -26.45 31.89
N GLU A 112 -5.49 -26.53 32.72
CA GLU A 112 -6.46 -25.46 32.92
C GLU A 112 -6.26 -24.86 34.32
N LEU A 113 -5.95 -23.57 34.43
CA LEU A 113 -5.83 -22.84 35.70
C LEU A 113 -6.82 -21.68 35.72
N ARG A 114 -7.78 -21.71 36.67
CA ARG A 114 -8.91 -20.77 36.63
C ARG A 114 -9.34 -20.18 37.96
N GLY A 115 -9.51 -18.86 37.98
CA GLY A 115 -10.17 -18.14 39.08
C GLY A 115 -9.27 -17.89 40.29
N PHE A 116 -8.04 -17.44 40.09
CA PHE A 116 -7.07 -17.21 41.18
C PHE A 116 -6.69 -15.73 41.34
N ARG A 117 -6.35 -15.36 42.57
CA ARG A 117 -5.60 -14.14 42.85
C ARG A 117 -4.18 -14.53 43.25
N ILE A 118 -3.18 -14.01 42.58
CA ILE A 118 -1.78 -14.37 42.78
C ILE A 118 -1.02 -13.11 43.20
N GLU A 119 -0.39 -13.15 44.37
CA GLU A 119 0.54 -12.13 44.84
C GLU A 119 1.93 -12.75 44.91
N ALA A 120 2.88 -12.23 44.15
CA ALA A 120 4.22 -12.81 44.02
C ALA A 120 5.27 -11.70 43.92
N ASP A 121 6.50 -11.96 44.38
CA ASP A 121 7.63 -11.05 44.14
C ASP A 121 8.36 -11.38 42.81
N GLY A 122 8.31 -12.66 42.41
CA GLY A 122 9.00 -13.22 41.25
C GLY A 122 8.17 -13.17 39.96
N ILE A 123 7.67 -14.34 39.55
CA ILE A 123 6.76 -14.49 38.40
C ILE A 123 5.38 -14.89 38.94
N GLY A 124 4.29 -14.35 38.40
CA GLY A 124 2.94 -14.75 38.80
C GLY A 124 2.60 -16.17 38.32
N VAL A 125 2.60 -16.38 37.00
CA VAL A 125 2.46 -17.71 36.37
C VAL A 125 3.56 -17.90 35.33
N GLN A 126 4.26 -19.03 35.35
CA GLN A 126 5.23 -19.42 34.35
C GLN A 126 4.77 -20.66 33.59
N LEU A 127 4.61 -20.56 32.26
CA LEU A 127 4.53 -21.71 31.35
C LEU A 127 5.94 -22.00 30.85
N LEU A 128 6.44 -23.23 30.99
CA LEU A 128 7.78 -23.62 30.52
C LEU A 128 7.71 -24.95 29.76
N HIS A 129 7.96 -24.90 28.44
CA HIS A 129 7.73 -26.00 27.49
C HIS A 129 6.28 -26.57 27.51
N SER A 130 5.31 -25.77 27.97
CA SER A 130 3.91 -26.20 28.06
C SER A 130 3.19 -26.08 26.73
N VAL A 131 2.28 -27.01 26.43
CA VAL A 131 1.47 -26.98 25.21
C VAL A 131 0.00 -27.06 25.58
N ASN A 132 -0.85 -26.27 24.91
CA ASN A 132 -2.30 -26.28 25.11
C ASN A 132 -2.70 -26.00 26.58
N ALA A 133 -2.08 -25.00 27.20
CA ALA A 133 -2.51 -24.49 28.50
C ALA A 133 -3.67 -23.50 28.36
N SER A 134 -4.51 -23.40 29.39
CA SER A 134 -5.65 -22.48 29.47
C SER A 134 -5.60 -21.73 30.80
N LEU A 135 -5.30 -20.43 30.74
CA LEU A 135 -5.30 -19.53 31.90
C LEU A 135 -6.53 -18.62 31.82
N ASP A 136 -7.44 -18.70 32.80
CA ASP A 136 -8.68 -17.88 32.84
C ASP A 136 -8.94 -17.26 34.22
N ASP A 137 -9.58 -16.08 34.24
CA ASP A 137 -10.04 -15.37 35.44
C ASP A 137 -8.94 -15.18 36.51
N LEU A 138 -7.74 -14.77 36.09
CA LEU A 138 -6.60 -14.54 37.00
C LEU A 138 -6.43 -13.04 37.33
N VAL A 139 -6.12 -12.75 38.59
CA VAL A 139 -5.68 -11.42 39.05
C VAL A 139 -4.28 -11.54 39.63
N ILE A 140 -3.29 -10.90 39.02
CA ILE A 140 -1.87 -10.99 39.39
C ILE A 140 -1.38 -9.62 39.85
N GLU A 141 -0.77 -9.57 41.04
CA GLU A 141 -0.34 -8.32 41.67
C GLU A 141 1.10 -8.44 42.21
N GLY A 142 1.91 -7.39 42.02
CA GLY A 142 3.24 -7.24 42.64
C GLY A 142 4.41 -7.98 41.97
N ALA A 143 4.13 -8.88 41.03
CA ALA A 143 5.14 -9.74 40.41
C ALA A 143 6.10 -8.96 39.51
N ARG A 144 7.40 -9.31 39.50
CA ARG A 144 8.33 -8.76 38.51
C ARG A 144 7.86 -9.03 37.07
N VAL A 145 7.33 -10.22 36.81
CA VAL A 145 6.63 -10.57 35.56
C VAL A 145 5.27 -11.18 35.90
N GLY A 146 4.17 -10.67 35.34
CA GLY A 146 2.83 -11.18 35.63
C GLY A 146 2.64 -12.61 35.12
N ILE A 147 2.74 -12.80 33.81
CA ILE A 147 2.76 -14.12 33.16
C ILE A 147 4.00 -14.23 32.28
N GLN A 148 4.75 -15.33 32.37
CA GLN A 148 5.81 -15.66 31.42
C GLN A 148 5.48 -16.97 30.71
N ALA A 149 5.63 -17.02 29.39
CA ALA A 149 5.53 -18.24 28.61
C ALA A 149 6.82 -18.44 27.82
N SER A 150 7.58 -19.47 28.16
CA SER A 150 8.85 -19.80 27.54
C SER A 150 8.74 -21.14 26.81
N GLU A 151 9.07 -21.16 25.52
CA GLU A 151 8.98 -22.34 24.64
C GLU A 151 7.59 -23.02 24.68
N SER A 152 6.54 -22.24 24.97
CA SER A 152 5.19 -22.73 25.26
C SER A 152 4.20 -22.33 24.18
N ASN A 153 3.42 -23.30 23.70
CA ASN A 153 2.70 -23.17 22.43
C ASN A 153 1.21 -23.48 22.56
N ASP A 154 0.43 -23.05 21.57
CA ASP A 154 -0.98 -23.43 21.38
C ASP A 154 -1.88 -23.13 22.60
N SER A 155 -1.50 -22.18 23.45
CA SER A 155 -2.13 -21.91 24.74
C SER A 155 -3.07 -20.69 24.70
N VAL A 156 -4.12 -20.72 25.51
CA VAL A 156 -5.11 -19.63 25.64
C VAL A 156 -4.93 -18.92 26.98
N ILE A 157 -4.80 -17.60 26.93
CA ILE A 157 -4.62 -16.75 28.11
C ILE A 157 -5.70 -15.67 28.06
N THR A 158 -6.72 -15.78 28.91
CA THR A 158 -7.94 -14.96 28.81
C THR A 158 -8.43 -14.42 30.16
N SER A 159 -9.20 -13.33 30.13
CA SER A 159 -9.81 -12.71 31.32
C SER A 159 -8.83 -12.29 32.42
N ILE A 160 -7.60 -11.93 32.06
CA ILE A 160 -6.51 -11.65 33.01
C ILE A 160 -6.50 -10.17 33.44
N VAL A 161 -6.22 -9.91 34.72
CA VAL A 161 -5.90 -8.56 35.24
C VAL A 161 -4.52 -8.59 35.91
N ILE A 162 -3.63 -7.68 35.51
CA ILE A 162 -2.25 -7.59 36.01
C ILE A 162 -1.98 -6.18 36.55
N GLY A 163 -1.46 -6.08 37.77
CA GLY A 163 -1.17 -4.81 38.45
C GLY A 163 0.18 -4.81 39.18
N GLY A 164 0.81 -3.64 39.29
CA GLY A 164 2.05 -3.46 40.07
C GLY A 164 3.22 -4.32 39.61
N CYS A 165 3.29 -4.68 38.33
CA CYS A 165 4.32 -5.55 37.75
C CYS A 165 5.33 -4.75 36.91
N LYS A 166 6.58 -5.23 36.75
CA LYS A 166 7.54 -4.58 35.82
C LYS A 166 7.24 -4.93 34.36
N THR A 167 6.89 -6.18 34.08
CA THR A 167 6.38 -6.62 32.78
C THR A 167 5.07 -7.37 32.99
N GLY A 168 4.04 -7.07 32.21
CA GLY A 168 2.74 -7.71 32.36
C GLY A 168 2.76 -9.15 31.87
N ILE A 169 2.96 -9.35 30.56
CA ILE A 169 3.08 -10.66 29.93
C ILE A 169 4.34 -10.71 29.06
N GLU A 170 5.06 -11.83 29.12
CA GLU A 170 6.29 -12.06 28.38
C GLU A 170 6.24 -13.42 27.68
N MET A 171 6.31 -13.43 26.35
CA MET A 171 6.26 -14.62 25.51
C MET A 171 7.62 -14.77 24.83
N MET A 172 8.31 -15.89 25.06
CA MET A 172 9.68 -16.15 24.58
C MET A 172 9.71 -17.50 23.83
N ASN A 173 9.99 -17.50 22.52
CA ASN A 173 9.89 -18.71 21.69
C ASN A 173 8.52 -19.41 21.80
N ALA A 174 7.45 -18.63 22.00
CA ALA A 174 6.14 -19.11 22.38
C ALA A 174 5.13 -18.81 21.27
N ASN A 175 4.67 -19.85 20.58
CA ASN A 175 4.03 -19.73 19.27
C ASN A 175 2.56 -20.18 19.28
N ARG A 176 1.74 -19.61 18.39
CA ARG A 176 0.33 -19.96 18.19
C ARG A 176 -0.54 -19.82 19.45
N ASN A 177 -0.17 -18.92 20.37
CA ASN A 177 -0.94 -18.63 21.57
C ASN A 177 -2.01 -17.55 21.31
N ARG A 178 -3.07 -17.57 22.12
CA ARG A 178 -4.24 -16.69 22.00
C ARG A 178 -4.44 -15.89 23.30
N LEU A 179 -4.08 -14.60 23.29
CA LEU A 179 -4.14 -13.68 24.45
C LEU A 179 -5.35 -12.76 24.33
N GLN A 180 -6.26 -12.75 25.31
CA GLN A 180 -7.59 -12.15 25.15
C GLN A 180 -8.11 -11.45 26.40
N GLN A 181 -8.82 -10.32 26.24
CA GLN A 181 -9.55 -9.65 27.33
C GLN A 181 -8.67 -9.29 28.55
N ILE A 182 -7.41 -8.96 28.29
CA ILE A 182 -6.37 -8.72 29.31
C ILE A 182 -6.33 -7.25 29.68
N ARG A 183 -6.25 -6.93 30.98
CA ARG A 183 -6.02 -5.56 31.46
C ARG A 183 -4.70 -5.50 32.23
N ILE A 184 -3.80 -4.63 31.78
CA ILE A 184 -2.51 -4.39 32.42
C ILE A 184 -2.50 -2.96 32.93
N GLY A 185 -2.42 -2.82 34.24
CA GLY A 185 -2.42 -1.53 34.91
C GLY A 185 -1.09 -0.80 34.79
N LYS A 186 -1.13 0.45 35.24
CA LYS A 186 0.00 1.38 35.34
C LYS A 186 1.21 0.80 36.07
N ASP A 187 2.32 1.53 35.95
CA ASP A 187 3.62 1.27 36.59
C ASP A 187 4.45 0.13 35.94
N ALA A 188 3.89 -0.59 34.95
CA ALA A 188 4.65 -1.54 34.12
C ALA A 188 5.54 -0.83 33.10
N ALA A 189 6.77 -1.31 32.95
CA ALA A 189 7.70 -0.83 31.92
C ALA A 189 7.28 -1.32 30.53
N VAL A 190 6.80 -2.58 30.44
CA VAL A 190 6.22 -3.15 29.21
C VAL A 190 4.95 -3.92 29.56
N GLY A 191 3.86 -3.67 28.83
CA GLY A 191 2.59 -4.40 28.98
C GLY A 191 2.73 -5.85 28.51
N VAL A 192 2.81 -6.07 27.20
CA VAL A 192 3.03 -7.39 26.58
C VAL A 192 4.33 -7.37 25.75
N ARG A 193 5.17 -8.40 25.90
CA ARG A 193 6.36 -8.64 25.09
C ARG A 193 6.24 -9.95 24.31
N LEU A 194 6.55 -9.92 23.02
CA LEU A 194 6.77 -11.07 22.15
C LEU A 194 8.24 -11.06 21.69
N SER A 195 9.03 -12.08 22.05
CA SER A 195 10.44 -12.24 21.62
C SER A 195 10.60 -13.62 20.97
N SER A 196 11.02 -13.64 19.70
CA SER A 196 11.05 -14.82 18.82
C SER A 196 9.75 -15.65 18.89
N ALA A 197 8.61 -14.99 18.98
CA ALA A 197 7.29 -15.59 19.21
C ALA A 197 6.42 -15.41 17.96
N TRP A 198 5.92 -16.52 17.40
CA TRP A 198 5.35 -16.58 16.06
C TRP A 198 3.86 -16.93 16.04
N SER A 199 3.14 -16.36 15.07
CA SER A 199 1.75 -16.70 14.73
C SER A 199 0.78 -16.60 15.93
N ASN A 200 1.03 -15.70 16.89
CA ASN A 200 0.16 -15.49 18.05
C ASN A 200 -0.98 -14.51 17.71
N THR A 201 -2.16 -14.73 18.31
CA THR A 201 -3.31 -13.82 18.22
C THR A 201 -3.49 -13.09 19.56
N ILE A 202 -3.48 -11.76 19.52
CA ILE A 202 -3.62 -10.89 20.69
C ILE A 202 -4.79 -9.95 20.44
N GLU A 203 -5.92 -10.14 21.13
CA GLU A 203 -7.14 -9.34 20.95
C GLU A 203 -7.69 -8.79 22.28
N ASP A 204 -8.42 -7.68 22.22
CA ASP A 204 -9.11 -7.06 23.38
C ASP A 204 -8.20 -6.78 24.60
N ILE A 205 -6.94 -6.41 24.33
CA ILE A 205 -5.98 -6.01 25.37
C ILE A 205 -6.17 -4.53 25.72
N SER A 206 -6.12 -4.20 27.00
CA SER A 206 -6.08 -2.83 27.51
C SER A 206 -4.81 -2.60 28.34
N VAL A 207 -4.01 -1.62 27.95
CA VAL A 207 -2.82 -1.16 28.68
C VAL A 207 -2.97 0.33 28.99
N ASP A 208 -2.77 0.73 30.25
CA ASP A 208 -3.00 2.10 30.72
C ASP A 208 -1.88 2.57 31.66
N GLY A 209 -1.18 3.65 31.30
CA GLY A 209 -0.12 4.24 32.11
C GLY A 209 1.15 3.39 32.23
N VAL A 210 1.47 2.65 31.17
CA VAL A 210 2.69 1.82 31.04
C VAL A 210 3.78 2.52 30.23
N GLY A 211 5.02 2.01 30.23
CA GLY A 211 6.11 2.51 29.39
C GLY A 211 5.87 2.24 27.90
N VAL A 212 6.01 0.97 27.53
CA VAL A 212 5.61 0.41 26.23
C VAL A 212 4.35 -0.44 26.40
N GLY A 213 3.35 -0.25 25.56
CA GLY A 213 2.10 -1.03 25.61
C GLY A 213 2.28 -2.48 25.18
N VAL A 214 2.61 -2.68 23.91
CA VAL A 214 2.97 -3.99 23.32
C VAL A 214 4.29 -3.87 22.56
N SER A 215 5.19 -4.83 22.74
CA SER A 215 6.48 -4.90 22.05
C SER A 215 6.60 -6.23 21.31
N ILE A 216 6.92 -6.18 20.02
CA ILE A 216 7.15 -7.32 19.13
C ILE A 216 8.61 -7.26 18.69
N GLU A 217 9.44 -8.16 19.19
CA GLU A 217 10.90 -8.12 19.03
C GLU A 217 11.51 -9.48 18.62
N ASP A 218 12.79 -9.46 18.25
CA ASP A 218 13.63 -10.63 17.96
C ASP A 218 13.05 -11.62 16.94
N ASP A 219 12.80 -11.15 15.71
CA ASP A 219 12.25 -11.94 14.61
C ASP A 219 10.90 -12.60 14.94
N SER A 220 10.01 -11.87 15.63
CA SER A 220 8.65 -12.32 15.90
C SER A 220 7.77 -12.11 14.66
N GLN A 221 7.32 -13.20 14.04
CA GLN A 221 6.62 -13.19 12.74
C GLN A 221 5.15 -13.60 12.83
N GLU A 222 4.34 -13.16 11.86
CA GLU A 222 2.95 -13.58 11.65
C GLU A 222 1.98 -13.32 12.82
N ASN A 223 2.33 -12.46 13.78
CA ASN A 223 1.45 -12.17 14.91
C ASN A 223 0.33 -11.20 14.50
N GLU A 224 -0.87 -11.43 15.01
CA GLU A 224 -2.03 -10.57 14.83
C GLU A 224 -2.34 -9.85 16.15
N ILE A 225 -2.28 -8.52 16.14
CA ILE A 225 -2.68 -7.66 17.24
C ILE A 225 -3.96 -6.92 16.86
N ALA A 226 -5.09 -7.40 17.34
CA ALA A 226 -6.40 -6.83 17.12
C ALA A 226 -6.89 -6.02 18.33
N THR A 227 -7.67 -4.96 18.09
CA THR A 227 -8.46 -4.22 19.11
C THR A 227 -7.71 -3.71 20.36
N LEU A 228 -6.37 -3.65 20.33
CA LEU A 228 -5.52 -3.13 21.40
C LEU A 228 -5.93 -1.71 21.80
N THR A 229 -6.21 -1.49 23.07
CA THR A 229 -6.43 -0.16 23.66
C THR A 229 -5.22 0.24 24.50
N ALA A 230 -4.40 1.14 23.97
CA ALA A 230 -3.22 1.70 24.63
C ALA A 230 -3.49 3.15 25.05
N ILE A 231 -3.40 3.41 26.34
CA ILE A 231 -3.74 4.71 26.95
C ILE A 231 -2.53 5.22 27.76
N SER A 232 -2.23 6.51 27.62
CA SER A 232 -1.21 7.23 28.40
C SER A 232 0.17 6.55 28.44
N CYS A 233 0.56 5.83 27.38
CA CYS A 233 1.84 5.12 27.37
C CYS A 233 2.99 6.12 27.28
N SER A 234 3.90 6.11 28.26
CA SER A 234 4.90 7.18 28.42
C SER A 234 5.99 7.17 27.36
N GLU A 235 6.18 6.04 26.67
CA GLU A 235 7.14 5.90 25.57
C GLU A 235 6.45 5.55 24.26
N ILE A 236 5.83 4.37 24.16
CA ILE A 236 5.25 3.85 22.91
C ILE A 236 3.98 3.03 23.19
N GLY A 237 2.93 3.19 22.37
CA GLY A 237 1.72 2.36 22.46
C GLY A 237 1.92 0.93 21.96
N LEU A 238 2.48 0.78 20.75
CA LEU A 238 2.94 -0.50 20.21
C LEU A 238 4.25 -0.33 19.43
N GLU A 239 5.22 -1.23 19.60
CA GLU A 239 6.44 -1.27 18.80
C GLU A 239 6.67 -2.62 18.12
N ILE A 240 7.28 -2.57 16.93
CA ILE A 240 7.77 -3.71 16.16
C ILE A 240 9.25 -3.48 15.85
N LEU A 241 10.11 -4.34 16.39
CA LEU A 241 11.56 -4.24 16.35
C LEU A 241 12.13 -5.49 15.65
N SER A 242 12.87 -5.30 14.55
CA SER A 242 13.55 -6.42 13.84
C SER A 242 12.63 -7.62 13.57
N SER A 243 11.38 -7.36 13.19
CA SER A 243 10.30 -8.34 13.12
C SER A 243 9.42 -8.09 11.88
N SER A 244 8.78 -9.14 11.35
CA SER A 244 8.15 -9.07 10.03
C SER A 244 6.80 -9.77 9.91
N SER A 245 6.03 -9.45 8.87
CA SER A 245 4.76 -10.12 8.55
C SER A 245 3.68 -10.06 9.64
N ASN A 246 3.74 -9.08 10.56
CA ASN A 246 2.74 -8.90 11.62
C ASN A 246 1.57 -8.00 11.16
N LEU A 247 0.38 -8.22 11.70
CA LEU A 247 -0.83 -7.44 11.44
C LEU A 247 -1.25 -6.67 12.70
N ILE A 248 -1.34 -5.34 12.62
CA ILE A 248 -1.82 -4.46 13.68
C ILE A 248 -3.13 -3.81 13.23
N THR A 249 -4.26 -4.23 13.79
CA THR A 249 -5.59 -3.85 13.29
C THR A 249 -6.59 -3.39 14.36
N GLY A 250 -7.37 -2.36 14.03
CA GLY A 250 -8.48 -1.87 14.88
C GLY A 250 -8.06 -1.30 16.25
N GLY A 251 -6.78 -1.02 16.46
CA GLY A 251 -6.23 -0.53 17.71
C GLY A 251 -6.62 0.93 18.01
N ARG A 252 -6.68 1.28 19.30
CA ARG A 252 -6.91 2.62 19.81
C ARG A 252 -5.74 3.06 20.67
N PHE A 253 -4.99 4.04 20.17
CA PHE A 253 -3.83 4.62 20.84
C PHE A 253 -4.18 6.04 21.25
N THR A 254 -4.07 6.37 22.54
CA THR A 254 -4.58 7.64 23.07
C THR A 254 -3.65 8.20 24.15
N ASP A 255 -3.22 9.45 23.98
CA ASP A 255 -2.29 10.14 24.89
C ASP A 255 -0.93 9.43 25.07
N CYS A 256 -0.55 8.55 24.13
CA CYS A 256 0.75 7.88 24.09
C CYS A 256 1.84 8.82 23.56
N ALA A 257 3.10 8.67 24.01
CA ALA A 257 4.18 9.51 23.48
C ALA A 257 4.46 9.23 21.99
N THR A 258 4.62 7.97 21.60
CA THR A 258 4.46 7.50 20.21
C THR A 258 3.27 6.54 20.14
N GLY A 259 2.45 6.58 19.10
CA GLY A 259 1.35 5.62 18.92
C GLY A 259 1.89 4.24 18.54
N ILE A 260 2.37 4.10 17.31
CA ILE A 260 2.96 2.88 16.74
C ILE A 260 4.39 3.18 16.24
N LEU A 261 5.37 2.32 16.55
CA LEU A 261 6.75 2.41 16.08
C LEU A 261 7.20 1.13 15.36
N LEU A 262 7.78 1.26 14.17
CA LEU A 262 8.47 0.20 13.44
C LEU A 262 9.95 0.56 13.30
N ASN A 263 10.84 -0.35 13.67
CA ASN A 263 12.28 -0.16 13.56
C ASN A 263 12.93 -1.42 12.99
N THR A 264 13.54 -1.30 11.80
CA THR A 264 14.14 -2.42 11.07
C THR A 264 13.13 -3.55 10.84
N ALA A 265 11.86 -3.19 10.64
CA ALA A 265 10.72 -4.10 10.54
C ALA A 265 10.13 -4.09 9.11
N SER A 266 9.80 -5.26 8.55
CA SER A 266 9.40 -5.38 7.14
C SER A 266 8.13 -6.20 6.94
N ASN A 267 7.43 -5.98 5.83
CA ASN A 267 6.24 -6.76 5.46
C ASN A 267 5.08 -6.71 6.48
N ASN A 268 5.04 -5.72 7.38
CA ASN A 268 3.97 -5.59 8.36
C ASN A 268 2.79 -4.78 7.80
N ARG A 269 1.59 -5.07 8.28
CA ARG A 269 0.34 -4.36 7.95
C ARG A 269 -0.15 -3.59 9.18
N ILE A 270 -0.39 -2.29 9.03
CA ILE A 270 -0.93 -1.40 10.06
C ILE A 270 -2.22 -0.81 9.51
N GLU A 271 -3.37 -1.29 9.97
CA GLU A 271 -4.66 -0.94 9.36
C GLU A 271 -5.82 -0.63 10.31
N HIS A 272 -6.70 0.28 9.89
CA HIS A 272 -7.90 0.69 10.63
C HIS A 272 -7.64 1.17 12.08
N ASN A 273 -6.42 1.61 12.42
CA ASN A 273 -6.08 2.06 13.78
C ASN A 273 -6.49 3.52 14.02
N SER A 274 -6.92 3.85 15.24
CA SER A 274 -7.24 5.21 15.69
C SER A 274 -6.18 5.71 16.67
N ILE A 275 -5.31 6.61 16.22
CA ILE A 275 -4.28 7.25 17.06
C ILE A 275 -4.69 8.69 17.36
N LYS A 276 -4.76 9.06 18.64
CA LYS A 276 -5.16 10.42 19.07
C LYS A 276 -4.23 11.01 20.12
N ARG A 277 -3.93 12.32 19.96
CA ARG A 277 -3.13 13.12 20.91
C ARG A 277 -1.75 12.53 21.22
N SER A 278 -1.04 12.07 20.17
CA SER A 278 0.34 11.61 20.32
C SER A 278 1.27 12.77 20.69
N ALA A 279 2.14 12.60 21.69
CA ALA A 279 3.05 13.67 22.12
C ALA A 279 4.27 13.86 21.20
N LYS A 280 4.62 12.82 20.45
CA LYS A 280 5.59 12.80 19.35
C LYS A 280 4.85 12.36 18.09
N TYR A 281 5.24 11.24 17.49
CA TYR A 281 4.69 10.69 16.25
C TYR A 281 3.44 9.84 16.52
N ALA A 282 2.47 9.84 15.62
CA ALA A 282 1.35 8.90 15.72
C ALA A 282 1.75 7.52 15.20
N ILE A 283 2.36 7.46 14.02
CA ILE A 283 2.98 6.24 13.45
C ILE A 283 4.39 6.63 12.96
N SER A 284 5.40 5.84 13.31
CA SER A 284 6.79 6.09 12.91
C SER A 284 7.47 4.83 12.39
N LEU A 285 8.15 4.92 11.25
CA LEU A 285 8.92 3.86 10.60
C LEU A 285 10.37 4.31 10.41
N TYR A 286 11.32 3.50 10.88
CA TYR A 286 12.74 3.70 10.64
C TYR A 286 13.36 2.45 10.00
N LYS A 287 14.04 2.61 8.86
CA LYS A 287 14.69 1.50 8.11
C LYS A 287 13.78 0.29 7.89
N SER A 288 12.50 0.55 7.66
CA SER A 288 11.43 -0.45 7.68
C SER A 288 10.80 -0.55 6.27
N PRO A 289 11.30 -1.44 5.40
CA PRO A 289 10.83 -1.55 4.02
C PRO A 289 9.56 -2.39 3.89
N GLN A 290 8.84 -2.27 2.77
CA GLN A 290 7.75 -3.18 2.40
C GLN A 290 6.58 -3.26 3.39
N ASN A 291 6.32 -2.24 4.21
CA ASN A 291 5.15 -2.22 5.09
C ASN A 291 3.95 -1.54 4.40
N ALA A 292 2.75 -1.96 4.77
CA ALA A 292 1.48 -1.35 4.35
C ALA A 292 0.83 -0.61 5.53
N ILE A 293 0.53 0.67 5.31
CA ILE A 293 -0.12 1.55 6.29
C ILE A 293 -1.42 2.05 5.65
N SER A 294 -2.55 1.44 6.01
CA SER A 294 -3.84 1.65 5.34
C SER A 294 -4.96 2.06 6.29
N GLU A 295 -5.83 2.98 5.87
CA GLU A 295 -7.08 3.30 6.59
C GLU A 295 -6.93 3.72 8.07
N ASN A 296 -5.75 4.19 8.49
CA ASN A 296 -5.56 4.66 9.86
C ASN A 296 -6.07 6.10 10.02
N SER A 297 -6.63 6.40 11.19
CA SER A 297 -7.10 7.73 11.58
C SER A 297 -6.19 8.33 12.64
N VAL A 298 -5.37 9.32 12.26
CA VAL A 298 -4.49 10.09 13.15
C VAL A 298 -5.09 11.47 13.42
N GLN A 299 -5.25 11.85 14.69
CA GLN A 299 -5.86 13.14 15.08
C GLN A 299 -5.16 13.81 16.26
N ASP A 300 -5.11 15.15 16.25
CA ASP A 300 -4.68 16.01 17.37
C ASP A 300 -3.24 15.78 17.87
N GLY A 301 -2.32 15.34 17.00
CA GLY A 301 -0.92 15.09 17.37
C GLY A 301 -0.11 16.37 17.69
N LEU A 302 0.81 16.30 18.65
CA LEU A 302 1.68 17.43 19.02
C LEU A 302 2.91 17.59 18.13
N ARG A 303 3.19 16.63 17.24
CA ARG A 303 4.18 16.70 16.17
C ARG A 303 3.60 16.08 14.90
N ASP A 304 4.44 15.43 14.09
CA ASP A 304 4.04 14.81 12.84
C ASP A 304 3.08 13.63 13.08
N GLY A 305 2.18 13.39 12.12
CA GLY A 305 1.26 12.27 12.14
C GLY A 305 1.98 10.95 11.83
N ILE A 306 2.20 10.70 10.55
CA ILE A 306 2.90 9.51 10.04
C ILE A 306 4.30 9.94 9.57
N SER A 307 5.35 9.24 10.02
CA SER A 307 6.74 9.54 9.68
C SER A 307 7.48 8.30 9.19
N LEU A 308 8.15 8.40 8.04
CA LEU A 308 9.01 7.36 7.47
C LEU A 308 10.41 7.93 7.27
N SER A 309 11.44 7.27 7.80
CA SER A 309 12.84 7.67 7.64
C SER A 309 13.72 6.52 7.18
N ALA A 310 14.50 6.75 6.12
CA ALA A 310 15.38 5.78 5.46
C ALA A 310 14.69 4.46 5.06
N CYS A 311 13.44 4.55 4.57
CA CYS A 311 12.60 3.40 4.18
C CYS A 311 12.49 3.27 2.64
N GLN A 312 12.07 2.11 2.15
CA GLN A 312 11.78 1.90 0.72
C GLN A 312 10.59 0.96 0.50
N ASP A 313 9.99 1.03 -0.68
CA ASP A 313 8.97 0.08 -1.15
C ASP A 313 7.75 -0.04 -0.21
N ASN A 314 7.39 1.02 0.52
CA ASN A 314 6.23 1.04 1.42
C ASN A 314 4.96 1.52 0.70
N SER A 315 3.79 1.10 1.21
CA SER A 315 2.49 1.54 0.71
C SER A 315 1.71 2.27 1.81
N ILE A 316 1.38 3.55 1.58
CA ILE A 316 0.68 4.42 2.53
C ILE A 316 -0.61 4.89 1.86
N THR A 317 -1.74 4.27 2.20
CA THR A 317 -3.00 4.44 1.44
C THR A 317 -4.21 4.75 2.31
N HIS A 318 -5.12 5.60 1.84
CA HIS A 318 -6.42 5.84 2.49
C HIS A 318 -6.34 6.26 3.98
N ASN A 319 -5.22 6.80 4.45
CA ASN A 319 -5.10 7.27 5.83
C ASN A 319 -5.70 8.66 5.96
N PHE A 320 -6.37 8.92 7.08
CA PHE A 320 -6.88 10.23 7.46
C PHE A 320 -5.97 10.80 8.55
N VAL A 321 -5.28 11.90 8.25
CA VAL A 321 -4.38 12.58 9.20
C VAL A 321 -4.81 14.05 9.33
N SER A 322 -5.29 14.41 10.52
CA SER A 322 -5.75 15.77 10.79
C SER A 322 -5.26 16.38 12.09
N THR A 323 -5.28 17.72 12.14
CA THR A 323 -5.06 18.52 13.36
C THR A 323 -3.74 18.25 14.09
N CYS A 324 -2.75 17.68 13.40
CA CYS A 324 -1.38 17.56 13.89
C CYS A 324 -0.67 18.92 13.84
N GLN A 325 0.08 19.26 14.89
CA GLN A 325 0.85 20.50 14.94
C GLN A 325 2.09 20.49 14.02
N GLY A 326 2.54 19.30 13.62
CA GLY A 326 3.63 19.10 12.64
C GLY A 326 3.10 18.78 11.23
N THR A 327 3.88 17.99 10.50
CA THR A 327 3.52 17.50 9.16
C THR A 327 2.58 16.29 9.26
N ALA A 328 1.59 16.18 8.37
CA ALA A 328 0.67 15.04 8.40
C ALA A 328 1.38 13.73 7.99
N LEU A 329 2.12 13.75 6.88
CA LEU A 329 2.96 12.66 6.40
C LEU A 329 4.37 13.15 6.03
N THR A 330 5.40 12.65 6.72
CA THR A 330 6.82 12.99 6.49
C THR A 330 7.58 11.80 5.91
N LEU A 331 8.26 12.01 4.78
CA LEU A 331 9.08 11.02 4.08
C LEU A 331 10.54 11.51 3.97
N GLU A 332 11.42 11.01 4.84
CA GLU A 332 12.84 11.35 4.88
C GLU A 332 13.70 10.24 4.25
N GLY A 333 14.41 10.53 3.15
CA GLY A 333 15.23 9.57 2.42
C GLY A 333 14.45 8.39 1.81
N VAL A 334 13.13 8.48 1.74
CA VAL A 334 12.23 7.39 1.32
C VAL A 334 12.26 7.18 -0.19
N LYS A 335 12.26 5.92 -0.62
CA LYS A 335 12.36 5.56 -2.04
C LYS A 335 11.28 4.59 -2.50
N SER A 336 10.94 4.66 -3.79
CA SER A 336 10.08 3.69 -4.49
C SER A 336 8.74 3.40 -3.80
N SER A 337 8.24 4.32 -2.95
CA SER A 337 7.06 4.08 -2.11
C SER A 337 5.80 4.69 -2.73
N LEU A 338 4.65 4.07 -2.46
CA LEU A 338 3.33 4.49 -2.92
C LEU A 338 2.61 5.29 -1.82
N ILE A 339 2.13 6.46 -2.16
CA ILE A 339 1.34 7.34 -1.29
C ILE A 339 0.05 7.67 -2.04
N LEU A 340 -1.02 6.95 -1.75
CA LEU A 340 -2.26 6.94 -2.55
C LEU A 340 -3.49 7.33 -1.72
N ALA A 341 -4.27 8.29 -2.22
CA ALA A 341 -5.61 8.61 -1.70
C ALA A 341 -5.69 8.89 -0.18
N ASN A 342 -4.65 9.49 0.41
CA ASN A 342 -4.68 9.91 1.81
C ASN A 342 -5.34 11.30 1.94
N ASP A 343 -6.10 11.49 3.01
CA ASP A 343 -6.71 12.76 3.41
C ASP A 343 -5.87 13.42 4.51
N LEU A 344 -5.14 14.49 4.14
CA LEU A 344 -4.13 15.15 4.97
C LEU A 344 -4.58 16.59 5.23
N GLU A 345 -5.40 16.82 6.27
CA GLU A 345 -6.11 18.09 6.47
C GLU A 345 -5.78 18.84 7.77
N LYS A 346 -5.66 20.17 7.70
CA LYS A 346 -5.53 21.05 8.89
C LYS A 346 -4.29 20.78 9.76
N ASN A 347 -3.20 20.35 9.13
CA ASN A 347 -1.88 20.16 9.76
C ASN A 347 -0.98 21.37 9.45
N ALA A 348 0.28 21.41 9.90
CA ALA A 348 1.19 22.47 9.49
C ALA A 348 1.60 22.32 8.01
N ILE A 349 1.98 21.11 7.61
CA ILE A 349 2.22 20.69 6.23
C ILE A 349 1.41 19.41 5.99
N GLY A 350 0.82 19.25 4.81
CA GLY A 350 0.15 18.01 4.44
C GLY A 350 1.16 16.87 4.24
N LEU A 351 1.96 16.95 3.18
CA LEU A 351 3.00 15.97 2.83
C LEU A 351 4.35 16.65 2.71
N GLN A 352 5.37 16.14 3.39
CA GLN A 352 6.75 16.56 3.23
C GLN A 352 7.62 15.39 2.75
N ILE A 353 8.42 15.63 1.70
CA ILE A 353 9.38 14.68 1.15
C ILE A 353 10.76 15.33 1.18
N LEU A 354 11.70 14.76 1.91
CA LEU A 354 13.08 15.23 2.03
C LEU A 354 14.01 14.15 1.49
N GLU A 355 14.84 14.47 0.50
CA GLU A 355 15.82 13.56 -0.14
C GLU A 355 15.20 12.25 -0.70
N GLY A 356 13.88 12.25 -0.92
CA GLY A 356 13.13 11.10 -1.42
C GLY A 356 13.18 10.96 -2.95
N ALA A 357 13.18 9.73 -3.46
CA ALA A 357 13.26 9.47 -4.89
C ALA A 357 12.40 8.32 -5.40
N ARG A 358 11.88 8.44 -6.63
CA ARG A 358 11.00 7.44 -7.28
C ARG A 358 9.68 7.14 -6.54
N ASN A 359 9.24 8.02 -5.63
CA ASN A 359 7.96 7.82 -4.95
C ASN A 359 6.78 8.20 -5.85
N ARG A 360 5.66 7.49 -5.68
CA ARG A 360 4.40 7.70 -6.42
C ARG A 360 3.38 8.34 -5.47
N VAL A 361 3.16 9.63 -5.60
CA VAL A 361 2.22 10.43 -4.80
C VAL A 361 0.98 10.67 -5.63
N LEU A 362 -0.07 9.86 -5.41
CA LEU A 362 -1.22 9.77 -6.30
C LEU A 362 -2.52 10.13 -5.55
N ARG A 363 -3.37 10.99 -6.11
CA ARG A 363 -4.74 11.27 -5.63
C ARG A 363 -4.89 11.70 -4.17
N ASN A 364 -3.84 12.21 -3.52
CA ASN A 364 -3.92 12.65 -2.14
C ASN A 364 -4.67 13.99 -2.05
N SER A 365 -5.41 14.17 -0.97
CA SER A 365 -6.26 15.32 -0.70
C SER A 365 -5.68 16.09 0.48
N LEU A 366 -5.12 17.27 0.23
CA LEU A 366 -4.33 18.04 1.19
C LEU A 366 -4.97 19.42 1.40
N LYS A 367 -5.88 19.51 2.37
CA LYS A 367 -6.73 20.70 2.55
C LYS A 367 -6.42 21.48 3.83
N GLU A 368 -6.50 22.80 3.75
CA GLU A 368 -6.43 23.72 4.91
C GLU A 368 -5.13 23.56 5.76
N ASN A 369 -4.05 22.99 5.21
CA ASN A 369 -2.77 22.87 5.92
C ASN A 369 -2.10 24.25 6.01
N ALA A 370 -1.68 24.65 7.22
CA ALA A 370 -1.40 26.04 7.55
C ALA A 370 -0.24 26.68 6.75
N LEU A 371 0.80 25.92 6.46
CA LEU A 371 1.93 26.36 5.63
C LEU A 371 1.80 25.83 4.20
N ALA A 372 1.78 24.50 4.03
CA ALA A 372 1.87 23.91 2.70
C ALA A 372 1.02 22.64 2.52
N GLY A 373 0.51 22.43 1.30
CA GLY A 373 -0.04 21.16 0.86
C GLY A 373 1.07 20.11 0.75
N ILE A 374 1.91 20.23 -0.27
CA ILE A 374 3.07 19.35 -0.52
C ILE A 374 4.37 20.17 -0.50
N VAL A 375 5.40 19.68 0.20
CA VAL A 375 6.79 20.18 0.13
C VAL A 375 7.71 19.05 -0.28
N LEU A 376 8.51 19.26 -1.33
CA LEU A 376 9.46 18.26 -1.84
C LEU A 376 10.85 18.92 -1.97
N SER A 377 11.77 18.53 -1.09
CA SER A 377 13.10 19.11 -0.90
C SER A 377 14.19 18.12 -1.28
N ALA A 378 15.12 18.51 -2.16
CA ALA A 378 16.26 17.70 -2.61
C ALA A 378 15.90 16.29 -3.17
N GLY A 379 14.64 16.08 -3.57
CA GLY A 379 14.14 14.81 -4.10
C GLY A 379 14.20 14.75 -5.63
N SER A 380 14.18 13.53 -6.19
CA SER A 380 14.21 13.35 -7.66
C SER A 380 13.40 12.17 -8.18
N ARG A 381 12.91 12.29 -9.43
CA ARG A 381 12.14 11.24 -10.14
C ARG A 381 10.86 10.82 -9.41
N ASN A 382 10.30 11.67 -8.55
CA ASN A 382 9.01 11.43 -7.92
C ASN A 382 7.89 11.79 -8.91
N LEU A 383 6.78 11.05 -8.86
CA LEU A 383 5.58 11.29 -9.64
C LEU A 383 4.47 11.80 -8.70
N LEU A 384 4.00 13.03 -8.95
CA LEU A 384 2.85 13.63 -8.30
C LEU A 384 1.70 13.66 -9.31
N LEU A 385 0.71 12.80 -9.14
CA LEU A 385 -0.41 12.60 -10.08
C LEU A 385 -1.76 12.84 -9.38
N ASP A 386 -2.64 13.65 -10.00
CA ASP A 386 -4.04 13.86 -9.57
C ASP A 386 -4.23 14.29 -8.10
N ASN A 387 -3.21 14.84 -7.44
CA ASN A 387 -3.34 15.32 -6.06
C ASN A 387 -4.12 16.64 -6.02
N VAL A 388 -4.90 16.83 -4.96
CA VAL A 388 -5.73 18.02 -4.74
C VAL A 388 -5.21 18.77 -3.52
N THR A 389 -4.63 19.96 -3.75
CA THR A 389 -4.21 20.89 -2.69
C THR A 389 -5.16 22.09 -2.65
N ALA A 390 -5.67 22.42 -1.46
CA ALA A 390 -6.69 23.46 -1.32
C ALA A 390 -6.55 24.27 -0.02
N GLY A 391 -6.51 25.60 -0.12
CA GLY A 391 -6.58 26.48 1.06
C GLY A 391 -5.33 26.52 1.95
N SER A 392 -4.20 25.97 1.49
CA SER A 392 -2.88 26.12 2.12
C SER A 392 -2.15 27.36 1.58
N ALA A 393 -1.29 27.99 2.39
CA ALA A 393 -0.55 29.17 1.92
C ALA A 393 0.27 28.89 0.65
N TYR A 394 0.95 27.74 0.63
CA TYR A 394 1.62 27.18 -0.55
C TYR A 394 0.92 25.87 -0.93
N ALA A 395 0.47 25.67 -2.17
CA ALA A 395 -0.16 24.40 -2.54
C ALA A 395 0.90 23.30 -2.75
N VAL A 396 1.88 23.54 -3.63
CA VAL A 396 3.03 22.64 -3.85
C VAL A 396 4.33 23.45 -3.91
N ALA A 397 5.37 23.00 -3.21
CA ALA A 397 6.71 23.60 -3.21
C ALA A 397 7.79 22.56 -3.56
N LEU A 398 8.59 22.85 -4.59
CA LEU A 398 9.79 22.11 -4.97
C LEU A 398 11.03 22.95 -4.63
N ILE A 399 11.94 22.40 -3.80
CA ILE A 399 13.11 23.13 -3.28
C ILE A 399 14.37 22.31 -3.56
N GLY A 400 15.20 22.73 -4.53
CA GLY A 400 16.37 21.96 -4.97
C GLY A 400 16.06 20.54 -5.44
N ALA A 401 14.80 20.31 -5.85
CA ALA A 401 14.29 19.02 -6.25
C ALA A 401 14.18 18.95 -7.76
N SER A 402 14.82 17.95 -8.38
CA SER A 402 15.02 17.92 -9.83
C SER A 402 14.52 16.62 -10.47
N ASP A 403 14.27 16.64 -11.78
CA ASP A 403 13.77 15.48 -12.54
C ASP A 403 12.43 14.89 -12.02
N ASN A 404 11.54 15.68 -11.39
CA ASN A 404 10.22 15.19 -10.91
C ASN A 404 9.09 15.48 -11.92
N GLN A 405 8.00 14.71 -11.84
CA GLN A 405 6.82 14.87 -12.70
C GLN A 405 5.59 15.29 -11.88
N LEU A 406 4.94 16.38 -12.26
CA LEU A 406 3.69 16.87 -11.68
C LEU A 406 2.62 16.84 -12.78
N LEU A 407 1.72 15.85 -12.72
CA LEU A 407 0.70 15.57 -13.74
C LEU A 407 -0.71 15.74 -13.17
N ARG A 408 -1.59 16.49 -13.85
CA ARG A 408 -3.03 16.64 -13.53
C ARG A 408 -3.38 17.10 -12.10
N ASN A 409 -2.44 17.63 -11.31
CA ASN A 409 -2.72 18.06 -9.94
C ASN A 409 -3.60 19.33 -9.94
N SER A 410 -4.45 19.46 -8.93
CA SER A 410 -5.33 20.61 -8.71
C SER A 410 -4.84 21.42 -7.52
N MET A 411 -4.40 22.66 -7.76
CA MET A 411 -3.77 23.55 -6.79
C MET A 411 -4.59 24.82 -6.66
N THR A 412 -5.37 24.93 -5.58
CA THR A 412 -6.44 25.94 -5.51
C THR A 412 -6.50 26.73 -4.21
N ASN A 413 -6.96 27.99 -4.32
CA ASN A 413 -7.22 28.87 -3.18
C ASN A 413 -5.99 29.09 -2.26
N SER A 414 -4.77 29.06 -2.80
CA SER A 414 -3.56 29.32 -2.03
C SER A 414 -3.33 30.80 -1.81
N SER A 415 -3.12 31.20 -0.55
CA SER A 415 -2.91 32.60 -0.20
C SER A 415 -1.59 33.18 -0.71
N GLU A 416 -0.62 32.32 -1.05
CA GLU A 416 0.63 32.66 -1.73
C GLU A 416 0.71 31.88 -3.08
N GLN A 417 1.61 30.91 -3.22
CA GLN A 417 1.83 30.21 -4.50
C GLN A 417 0.98 28.94 -4.64
N GLY A 418 0.41 28.74 -5.82
CA GLY A 418 -0.13 27.44 -6.25
C GLY A 418 1.00 26.40 -6.37
N LEU A 419 2.00 26.72 -7.19
CA LEU A 419 3.25 25.96 -7.34
C LEU A 419 4.45 26.89 -7.20
N CYS A 420 5.48 26.50 -6.45
CA CYS A 420 6.77 27.17 -6.48
C CYS A 420 7.94 26.20 -6.72
N LEU A 421 8.84 26.60 -7.61
CA LEU A 421 10.12 25.94 -7.90
C LEU A 421 11.23 26.90 -7.46
N LEU A 422 12.03 26.48 -6.49
CA LEU A 422 13.01 27.33 -5.82
C LEU A 422 14.37 26.63 -5.75
N ASN A 423 15.46 27.41 -5.82
CA ASN A 423 16.83 26.97 -5.49
C ASN A 423 17.27 25.73 -6.28
N HIS A 424 17.42 25.86 -7.60
CA HIS A 424 17.83 24.77 -8.51
C HIS A 424 16.87 23.56 -8.51
N ALA A 425 15.56 23.82 -8.53
CA ALA A 425 14.55 22.81 -8.79
C ALA A 425 14.44 22.54 -10.30
N ASP A 426 15.51 21.98 -10.87
CA ASP A 426 15.72 21.88 -12.32
C ASP A 426 15.01 20.68 -12.98
N LYS A 427 14.79 20.74 -14.30
CA LYS A 427 14.32 19.60 -15.11
C LYS A 427 12.98 18.99 -14.70
N ASN A 428 12.15 19.73 -13.97
CA ASN A 428 10.84 19.25 -13.57
C ASN A 428 9.84 19.34 -14.74
N HIS A 429 8.94 18.36 -14.82
CA HIS A 429 7.94 18.24 -15.88
C HIS A 429 6.53 18.41 -15.30
N ILE A 430 5.91 19.55 -15.59
CA ILE A 430 4.68 20.05 -14.98
C ILE A 430 3.62 20.12 -16.08
N GLN A 431 2.71 19.15 -16.11
CA GLN A 431 1.81 18.95 -17.23
C GLN A 431 0.34 18.76 -16.81
N ASP A 432 -0.59 19.41 -17.54
CA ASP A 432 -2.05 19.28 -17.35
C ASP A 432 -2.58 19.69 -15.96
N ASN A 433 -1.78 20.43 -15.16
CA ASN A 433 -2.20 20.83 -13.81
C ASN A 433 -3.20 22.00 -13.88
N THR A 434 -4.14 22.02 -12.95
CA THR A 434 -5.08 23.14 -12.77
C THR A 434 -4.64 23.99 -11.58
N LEU A 435 -4.30 25.26 -11.83
CA LEU A 435 -3.91 26.23 -10.81
C LEU A 435 -4.94 27.38 -10.82
N LYS A 436 -5.68 27.54 -9.72
CA LYS A 436 -6.86 28.43 -9.69
C LYS A 436 -7.00 29.18 -8.36
N ASP A 437 -7.35 30.47 -8.45
CA ASP A 437 -7.62 31.33 -7.29
C ASP A 437 -6.43 31.45 -6.30
N ASN A 438 -5.20 31.34 -6.81
CA ASN A 438 -3.96 31.49 -6.02
C ASN A 438 -3.45 32.93 -6.13
N LYS A 439 -2.68 33.46 -5.17
CA LYS A 439 -2.05 34.78 -5.34
C LYS A 439 -1.08 34.77 -6.53
N VAL A 440 -0.15 33.80 -6.54
CA VAL A 440 0.66 33.49 -7.73
C VAL A 440 0.35 32.06 -8.16
N GLY A 441 0.02 31.85 -9.44
CA GLY A 441 -0.24 30.52 -9.98
C GLY A 441 0.99 29.62 -9.89
N VAL A 442 2.04 29.97 -10.64
CA VAL A 442 3.35 29.32 -10.59
C VAL A 442 4.45 30.38 -10.39
N LEU A 443 5.36 30.12 -9.46
CA LEU A 443 6.63 30.83 -9.29
C LEU A 443 7.80 29.92 -9.68
N ILE A 444 8.72 30.39 -10.53
CA ILE A 444 10.01 29.75 -10.79
C ILE A 444 11.11 30.75 -10.42
N ALA A 445 11.93 30.39 -9.43
CA ALA A 445 13.03 31.21 -8.93
C ALA A 445 14.34 30.41 -8.94
N SER A 446 15.35 30.95 -9.60
CA SER A 446 16.69 30.35 -9.74
C SER A 446 16.63 28.86 -10.12
N SER A 447 15.81 28.52 -11.13
CA SER A 447 15.59 27.13 -11.59
C SER A 447 15.39 27.06 -13.11
N SER A 448 15.90 25.99 -13.72
CA SER A 448 16.12 25.83 -15.16
C SER A 448 15.51 24.55 -15.74
N GLN A 449 15.55 24.42 -17.07
CA GLN A 449 15.20 23.19 -17.83
C GLN A 449 13.79 22.64 -17.54
N THR A 450 12.91 23.46 -16.96
CA THR A 450 11.58 23.03 -16.51
C THR A 450 10.58 23.10 -17.67
N ALA A 451 9.78 22.05 -17.85
CA ALA A 451 8.73 22.00 -18.86
C ALA A 451 7.36 22.22 -18.20
N LEU A 452 6.68 23.31 -18.56
CA LEU A 452 5.30 23.61 -18.16
C LEU A 452 4.41 23.48 -19.40
N LEU A 453 3.73 22.34 -19.51
CA LEU A 453 3.03 21.94 -20.72
C LEU A 453 1.51 21.80 -20.50
N ASP A 454 0.73 22.58 -21.25
CA ASP A 454 -0.73 22.51 -21.30
C ASP A 454 -1.42 22.62 -19.92
N ASN A 455 -0.84 23.39 -18.98
CA ASN A 455 -1.46 23.65 -17.67
C ASN A 455 -2.55 24.73 -17.79
N ARG A 456 -3.54 24.69 -16.90
CA ARG A 456 -4.62 25.68 -16.81
C ARG A 456 -4.40 26.59 -15.61
N ILE A 457 -4.02 27.85 -15.85
CA ILE A 457 -3.71 28.82 -14.80
C ILE A 457 -4.68 30.00 -14.86
N SER A 458 -5.48 30.19 -13.82
CA SER A 458 -6.53 31.21 -13.85
C SER A 458 -6.89 31.86 -12.50
N HIS A 459 -7.50 33.04 -12.58
CA HIS A 459 -8.01 33.80 -11.44
C HIS A 459 -6.95 34.15 -10.39
N SER A 460 -5.68 34.18 -10.78
CA SER A 460 -4.56 34.57 -9.91
C SER A 460 -4.20 36.05 -10.06
N GLU A 461 -3.45 36.62 -9.11
CA GLU A 461 -2.85 37.95 -9.31
C GLU A 461 -1.84 37.87 -10.46
N ILE A 462 -0.91 36.91 -10.38
CA ILE A 462 0.04 36.59 -11.45
C ILE A 462 -0.09 35.10 -11.77
N ALA A 463 -0.28 34.75 -13.05
CA ALA A 463 -0.39 33.34 -13.43
C ALA A 463 0.98 32.64 -13.38
N LEU A 464 1.99 33.21 -14.02
CA LEU A 464 3.37 32.71 -14.06
C LEU A 464 4.34 33.83 -13.69
N ARG A 465 5.23 33.60 -12.72
CA ARG A 465 6.34 34.52 -12.37
C ARG A 465 7.68 33.81 -12.54
N LEU A 466 8.58 34.40 -13.32
CA LEU A 466 9.96 33.96 -13.49
C LEU A 466 10.91 34.98 -12.84
N PHE A 467 11.80 34.51 -11.96
CA PHE A 467 12.86 35.29 -11.34
C PHE A 467 14.21 34.58 -11.51
N GLU A 468 15.19 35.26 -12.11
CA GLU A 468 16.54 34.71 -12.42
C GLU A 468 16.50 33.29 -13.02
N SER A 469 15.43 33.00 -13.79
CA SER A 469 15.07 31.69 -14.33
C SER A 469 14.77 31.81 -15.82
N GLY A 470 14.72 30.68 -16.51
CA GLY A 470 14.32 30.60 -17.91
C GLY A 470 15.37 30.02 -18.85
N THR A 471 16.52 29.57 -18.34
CA THR A 471 17.46 28.77 -19.14
C THR A 471 16.82 27.42 -19.47
N ASP A 472 16.58 27.20 -20.77
CA ASP A 472 15.93 26.02 -21.36
C ASP A 472 14.54 25.68 -20.79
N THR A 473 13.88 26.64 -20.15
CA THR A 473 12.51 26.50 -19.65
C THR A 473 11.53 26.55 -20.82
N ARG A 474 10.57 25.62 -20.83
CA ARG A 474 9.55 25.50 -21.88
C ARG A 474 8.17 25.80 -21.31
N LEU A 475 7.55 26.87 -21.79
CA LEU A 475 6.18 27.25 -21.50
C LEU A 475 5.36 27.03 -22.78
N GLU A 476 4.71 25.87 -22.90
CA GLU A 476 3.99 25.47 -24.11
C GLU A 476 2.56 25.01 -23.86
N GLY A 477 1.62 25.38 -24.73
CA GLY A 477 0.24 24.88 -24.69
C GLY A 477 -0.65 25.39 -23.55
N ASN A 478 -0.10 26.14 -22.59
CA ASN A 478 -0.81 26.51 -21.36
C ASN A 478 -2.00 27.46 -21.62
N ILE A 479 -3.07 27.30 -20.86
CA ILE A 479 -4.26 28.17 -20.86
C ILE A 479 -4.12 29.15 -19.70
N ILE A 480 -3.80 30.41 -19.99
CA ILE A 480 -3.49 31.45 -19.02
C ILE A 480 -4.57 32.52 -19.09
N SER A 481 -5.56 32.43 -18.19
CA SER A 481 -6.81 33.20 -18.34
C SER A 481 -7.35 33.85 -17.07
N CYS A 482 -7.96 35.03 -17.20
CA CYS A 482 -8.65 35.74 -16.10
C CYS A 482 -7.74 36.15 -14.91
N ASN A 483 -6.43 36.27 -15.12
CA ASN A 483 -5.47 36.71 -14.10
C ASN A 483 -5.34 38.25 -14.08
N SER A 484 -4.57 38.84 -13.16
CA SER A 484 -4.15 40.24 -13.32
C SER A 484 -3.04 40.33 -14.37
N THR A 485 -1.94 39.61 -14.16
CA THR A 485 -0.83 39.44 -15.11
C THR A 485 -0.77 37.98 -15.57
N GLY A 486 -0.60 37.74 -16.87
CA GLY A 486 -0.41 36.40 -17.43
C GLY A 486 0.96 35.81 -17.08
N LEU A 487 2.00 36.33 -17.72
CA LEU A 487 3.41 36.01 -17.43
C LEU A 487 4.16 37.25 -16.95
N GLU A 488 4.86 37.15 -15.83
CA GLU A 488 5.74 38.19 -15.29
C GLU A 488 7.19 37.69 -15.29
N ILE A 489 8.10 38.42 -15.94
CA ILE A 489 9.54 38.23 -15.79
C ILE A 489 10.09 39.37 -14.93
N SER A 490 10.61 39.00 -13.76
CA SER A 490 11.08 39.95 -12.75
C SER A 490 12.59 39.89 -12.55
N SER A 491 13.20 41.07 -12.37
CA SER A 491 14.58 41.22 -11.89
C SER A 491 14.69 41.34 -10.36
N LYS A 492 13.58 41.18 -9.62
CA LYS A 492 13.52 41.24 -8.16
C LYS A 492 12.50 40.24 -7.60
N LEU A 493 12.87 39.56 -6.51
CA LEU A 493 11.99 38.68 -5.76
C LEU A 493 12.07 39.04 -4.28
N ASP A 494 10.93 39.38 -3.67
CA ASP A 494 10.88 39.68 -2.25
C ASP A 494 10.85 38.38 -1.46
N LYS A 495 11.85 38.15 -0.60
CA LYS A 495 12.04 36.86 0.12
C LYS A 495 10.82 36.43 0.93
N GLN A 496 9.99 37.38 1.37
CA GLN A 496 8.76 37.14 2.12
C GLN A 496 7.66 36.46 1.28
N GLU A 497 7.77 36.51 -0.05
CA GLU A 497 6.90 35.81 -1.01
C GLU A 497 7.28 34.33 -1.19
N THR A 498 8.30 33.81 -0.49
CA THR A 498 8.77 32.42 -0.63
C THR A 498 8.67 31.64 0.67
N ILE A 499 8.51 30.31 0.56
CA ILE A 499 8.43 29.40 1.71
C ILE A 499 9.72 29.38 2.55
N LEU A 500 10.86 29.76 1.98
CA LEU A 500 12.19 29.71 2.59
C LEU A 500 12.43 30.77 3.69
N ARG A 501 11.65 31.86 3.73
CA ARG A 501 11.57 32.86 4.83
C ARG A 501 12.85 33.15 5.65
N GLY A 502 13.90 33.67 5.01
CA GLY A 502 15.03 34.33 5.69
C GLY A 502 16.33 33.51 5.70
N SER A 503 17.48 34.20 5.83
CA SER A 503 18.85 33.68 5.65
C SER A 503 19.19 33.22 4.21
N ASP A 504 18.34 32.42 3.57
CA ASP A 504 18.64 31.60 2.39
C ASP A 504 18.77 32.35 1.05
N SER A 505 19.02 33.66 1.07
CA SER A 505 19.21 34.43 -0.17
C SER A 505 20.51 34.15 -0.90
N GLU A 506 21.51 33.59 -0.23
CA GLU A 506 22.75 33.15 -0.90
C GLU A 506 22.48 31.93 -1.81
N LEU A 507 21.46 31.12 -1.50
CA LEU A 507 21.02 29.99 -2.32
C LEU A 507 20.23 30.41 -3.57
N LEU A 508 19.54 31.56 -3.53
CA LEU A 508 18.81 32.09 -4.70
C LEU A 508 19.70 32.96 -5.61
N ALA A 509 20.80 33.53 -5.12
CA ALA A 509 21.62 34.52 -5.84
C ALA A 509 22.67 33.91 -6.81
N GLY A 510 22.47 32.66 -7.25
CA GLY A 510 23.33 31.99 -8.22
C GLY A 510 23.00 32.41 -9.65
N ALA A 511 23.77 33.34 -10.22
CA ALA A 511 23.53 33.84 -11.58
C ALA A 511 23.65 32.73 -12.65
N GLU A 512 22.53 32.31 -13.23
CA GLU A 512 22.49 31.40 -14.39
C GLU A 512 23.26 31.99 -15.58
N GLN A 513 24.17 31.21 -16.17
CA GLN A 513 24.84 31.56 -17.41
C GLN A 513 24.01 31.18 -18.64
N GLY A 514 22.91 31.92 -18.85
CA GLY A 514 22.04 31.72 -20.00
C GLY A 514 20.68 32.40 -19.88
N PHE A 515 19.95 32.41 -21.00
CA PHE A 515 18.50 32.58 -21.05
C PHE A 515 17.99 32.04 -22.39
N SER A 516 17.08 31.06 -22.33
CA SER A 516 16.57 30.33 -23.49
C SER A 516 15.13 29.89 -23.24
N LEU A 517 14.27 30.87 -22.91
CA LEU A 517 12.85 30.63 -22.67
C LEU A 517 12.12 30.32 -23.98
N THR A 518 11.54 29.12 -24.07
CA THR A 518 10.59 28.78 -25.14
C THR A 518 9.19 29.14 -24.68
N LEU A 519 8.54 30.10 -25.34
CA LEU A 519 7.16 30.51 -25.05
C LEU A 519 6.32 30.40 -26.33
N ALA A 520 5.63 29.28 -26.53
CA ALA A 520 4.90 29.00 -27.77
C ALA A 520 3.58 28.26 -27.53
N LYS A 521 2.60 28.40 -28.42
CA LYS A 521 1.32 27.65 -28.39
C LYS A 521 0.45 27.86 -27.15
N ASN A 522 0.72 28.84 -26.30
CA ASN A 522 -0.10 29.18 -25.13
C ASN A 522 -1.31 30.03 -25.54
N SER A 523 -2.34 30.05 -24.69
CA SER A 523 -3.54 30.87 -24.86
C SER A 523 -3.67 31.88 -23.71
N PHE A 524 -3.25 33.11 -23.95
CA PHE A 524 -3.44 34.24 -23.05
C PHE A 524 -4.79 34.89 -23.33
N SER A 525 -5.66 34.95 -22.31
CA SER A 525 -7.03 35.43 -22.52
C SER A 525 -7.68 36.09 -21.32
N SER A 526 -8.30 37.26 -21.52
CA SER A 526 -9.01 38.00 -20.45
C SER A 526 -8.17 38.30 -19.20
N ASN A 527 -6.84 38.37 -19.30
CA ASN A 527 -6.00 38.89 -18.22
C ASN A 527 -6.20 40.41 -18.13
N LYS A 528 -6.23 40.95 -16.91
CA LYS A 528 -6.78 42.30 -16.65
C LYS A 528 -5.78 43.44 -16.86
N ARG A 529 -4.50 43.21 -16.55
CA ARG A 529 -3.45 44.23 -16.56
C ARG A 529 -2.50 44.02 -17.73
N TYR A 530 -1.87 42.84 -17.81
CA TYR A 530 -0.97 42.48 -18.92
C TYR A 530 -1.09 40.99 -19.26
N ASP A 531 -0.98 40.63 -20.54
CA ASP A 531 -0.73 39.23 -20.92
C ASP A 531 0.74 38.85 -20.63
N ILE A 532 1.70 39.75 -20.91
CA ILE A 532 3.10 39.67 -20.45
C ILE A 532 3.57 40.99 -19.82
N SER A 533 4.23 40.91 -18.68
CA SER A 533 5.09 41.96 -18.11
C SER A 533 6.55 41.49 -18.09
N ASN A 534 7.47 42.28 -18.65
CA ASN A 534 8.90 41.98 -18.63
C ASN A 534 9.71 43.16 -18.09
N SER A 535 10.07 43.10 -16.80
CA SER A 535 10.91 44.10 -16.14
C SER A 535 12.41 43.78 -16.16
N SER A 536 12.79 42.67 -16.83
CA SER A 536 14.19 42.26 -17.00
C SER A 536 14.84 42.92 -18.24
N ASP A 537 16.16 42.81 -18.35
CA ASP A 537 16.94 43.22 -19.53
C ASP A 537 16.92 42.17 -20.66
N ARG A 538 16.24 41.04 -20.47
CA ARG A 538 16.19 39.90 -21.41
C ARG A 538 15.08 40.09 -22.44
N THR A 539 15.35 39.76 -23.71
CA THR A 539 14.35 39.75 -24.80
C THR A 539 13.63 38.40 -24.85
N ILE A 540 12.31 38.40 -25.04
CA ILE A 540 11.48 37.20 -25.11
C ILE A 540 11.02 36.96 -26.55
N TYR A 541 11.20 35.72 -27.03
CA TYR A 541 10.65 35.26 -28.30
C TYR A 541 9.35 34.49 -28.01
N ALA A 542 8.21 35.03 -28.45
CA ALA A 542 6.88 34.58 -28.05
C ALA A 542 6.02 34.11 -29.25
N GLU A 543 6.62 33.33 -30.15
CA GLU A 543 5.97 32.93 -31.40
C GLU A 543 4.90 31.85 -31.23
N GLY A 544 3.80 32.01 -31.98
CA GLY A 544 2.75 31.01 -32.08
C GLY A 544 1.82 30.94 -30.86
N ASN A 545 1.68 32.01 -30.09
CA ASN A 545 0.73 32.09 -28.98
C ASN A 545 -0.58 32.77 -29.43
N TYR A 546 -1.67 32.49 -28.74
CA TYR A 546 -2.96 33.17 -28.89
C TYR A 546 -3.10 34.27 -27.84
N TRP A 547 -3.56 35.44 -28.28
CA TRP A 547 -3.74 36.64 -27.47
C TRP A 547 -5.14 37.22 -27.68
N ASN A 548 -5.88 37.48 -26.59
CA ASN A 548 -7.08 38.33 -26.63
C ASN A 548 -7.29 39.15 -25.33
N GLY A 549 -6.22 39.34 -24.55
CA GLY A 549 -6.22 40.06 -23.27
C GLY A 549 -5.75 41.52 -23.38
N ALA A 550 -5.11 41.99 -22.31
CA ALA A 550 -4.64 43.36 -22.14
C ALA A 550 -3.31 43.64 -22.87
N GLU A 551 -2.90 44.91 -22.90
CA GLU A 551 -1.63 45.38 -23.49
C GLU A 551 -0.40 44.73 -22.83
N GLU A 552 0.77 44.85 -23.46
CA GLU A 552 2.05 44.36 -22.91
C GLU A 552 2.82 45.47 -22.19
N GLU A 553 3.53 45.15 -21.10
CA GLU A 553 4.43 46.10 -20.43
C GLU A 553 5.80 46.10 -21.13
N ASP A 554 6.09 47.17 -21.88
CA ASP A 554 7.22 47.35 -22.82
C ASP A 554 7.23 46.34 -24.00
N PRO A 555 6.36 46.53 -25.02
CA PRO A 555 6.30 45.67 -26.21
C PRO A 555 7.62 45.58 -27.00
N SER A 556 8.58 46.49 -26.77
CA SER A 556 9.86 46.46 -27.49
C SER A 556 10.75 45.26 -27.13
N ARG A 557 10.44 44.56 -26.02
CA ARG A 557 11.18 43.39 -25.52
C ARG A 557 10.51 42.05 -25.84
N ILE A 558 9.38 42.07 -26.55
CA ILE A 558 8.61 40.89 -26.94
C ILE A 558 8.57 40.84 -28.47
N VAL A 559 9.08 39.76 -29.05
CA VAL A 559 9.21 39.62 -30.50
C VAL A 559 8.61 38.31 -31.01
N GLY A 560 8.11 38.34 -32.24
CA GLY A 560 7.54 37.16 -32.91
C GLY A 560 6.06 36.91 -32.66
N GLN A 561 5.25 37.90 -32.28
CA GLN A 561 3.80 37.75 -32.11
C GLN A 561 3.09 37.23 -33.38
N VAL A 562 2.93 35.91 -33.48
CA VAL A 562 2.11 35.25 -34.50
C VAL A 562 0.88 34.68 -33.81
N VAL A 563 -0.28 35.28 -34.08
CA VAL A 563 -1.58 34.81 -33.61
C VAL A 563 -1.90 33.48 -34.30
N LEU A 564 -1.66 32.37 -33.62
CA LEU A 564 -2.22 31.09 -34.08
C LEU A 564 -3.69 31.00 -33.67
N PRO A 565 -4.60 30.49 -34.54
CA PRO A 565 -5.84 29.91 -34.05
C PRO A 565 -5.45 28.75 -33.08
N ARG A 566 -6.13 28.70 -31.93
CA ARG A 566 -5.89 27.77 -30.78
C ARG A 566 -4.98 26.57 -31.08
N SER A 567 -3.91 26.43 -30.29
CA SER A 567 -3.09 25.23 -30.29
C SER A 567 -3.91 23.97 -30.00
N SER A 568 -3.45 22.87 -30.58
CA SER A 568 -4.34 21.94 -31.28
C SER A 568 -4.15 20.49 -30.86
N TRP A 569 -4.55 20.17 -29.63
CA TRP A 569 -4.79 18.78 -29.20
C TRP A 569 -6.31 18.54 -29.16
N LYS A 570 -6.76 17.41 -29.70
CA LYS A 570 -8.18 17.00 -29.69
C LYS A 570 -8.65 16.58 -28.28
N ALA A 571 -7.73 16.00 -27.49
CA ALA A 571 -7.99 15.36 -26.20
C ALA A 571 -6.69 15.19 -25.39
N SER A 572 -6.80 15.04 -24.07
CA SER A 572 -5.85 14.27 -23.23
C SER A 572 -6.45 12.89 -22.96
N VAL A 573 -5.64 11.83 -23.00
CA VAL A 573 -6.07 10.44 -22.72
C VAL A 573 -4.99 9.74 -21.90
N ALA A 574 -5.33 9.24 -20.72
CA ALA A 574 -4.44 8.44 -19.89
C ALA A 574 -4.44 6.97 -20.35
N LEU A 575 -3.28 6.44 -20.70
CA LEU A 575 -3.11 5.08 -21.18
C LEU A 575 -2.31 4.25 -20.18
N GLY A 576 -2.88 3.17 -19.69
CA GLY A 576 -2.22 2.23 -18.77
C GLY A 576 -2.18 0.80 -19.29
N ALA A 577 -1.24 0.04 -18.72
CA ALA A 577 -1.06 -1.38 -18.95
C ALA A 577 -0.14 -1.93 -17.85
N THR A 578 -0.08 -3.25 -17.70
CA THR A 578 0.90 -3.86 -16.79
C THR A 578 2.35 -3.68 -17.29
N SER A 579 3.32 -4.11 -16.49
CA SER A 579 4.73 -4.27 -16.86
C SER A 579 4.99 -5.42 -17.84
N SER A 580 3.98 -6.27 -18.11
CA SER A 580 4.09 -7.39 -19.05
C SER A 580 4.39 -6.91 -20.47
N LEU A 581 5.43 -7.47 -21.10
CA LEU A 581 6.01 -6.89 -22.32
C LEU A 581 5.06 -6.95 -23.54
N ASP A 582 4.18 -7.93 -23.61
CA ASP A 582 3.10 -7.99 -24.62
C ASP A 582 2.14 -6.80 -24.47
N GLN A 583 1.64 -6.53 -23.27
CA GLN A 583 0.75 -5.41 -22.99
C GLN A 583 1.47 -4.07 -23.16
N VAL A 584 2.74 -3.96 -22.75
CA VAL A 584 3.58 -2.79 -23.03
C VAL A 584 3.64 -2.56 -24.54
N MET A 585 3.94 -3.56 -25.36
CA MET A 585 4.02 -3.38 -26.82
C MET A 585 2.67 -2.98 -27.44
N ILE A 586 1.56 -3.60 -27.02
CA ILE A 586 0.21 -3.23 -27.46
C ILE A 586 -0.13 -1.78 -27.05
N ALA A 587 0.18 -1.40 -25.81
CA ALA A 587 -0.06 -0.05 -25.31
C ALA A 587 0.85 0.99 -26.00
N ARG A 588 2.10 0.68 -26.34
CA ARG A 588 2.98 1.58 -27.10
C ARG A 588 2.47 1.81 -28.54
N LEU A 589 1.87 0.79 -29.17
CA LEU A 589 1.19 0.96 -30.47
C LEU A 589 -0.04 1.87 -30.34
N LEU A 590 -0.87 1.65 -29.31
CA LEU A 590 -2.04 2.50 -29.03
C LEU A 590 -1.64 3.95 -28.70
N GLN A 591 -0.58 4.14 -27.91
CA GLN A 591 -0.01 5.47 -27.60
C GLN A 591 0.34 6.24 -28.87
N LEU A 592 1.04 5.58 -29.81
CA LEU A 592 1.44 6.17 -31.08
C LEU A 592 0.23 6.49 -31.98
N GLY A 593 -0.75 5.58 -32.05
CA GLY A 593 -2.01 5.80 -32.76
C GLY A 593 -2.76 7.03 -32.26
N LEU A 594 -3.04 7.09 -30.95
CA LEU A 594 -3.70 8.23 -30.29
C LEU A 594 -2.93 9.54 -30.49
N THR A 595 -1.59 9.49 -30.40
CA THR A 595 -0.73 10.66 -30.62
C THR A 595 -0.78 11.14 -32.08
N SER A 596 -0.83 10.21 -33.05
CA SER A 596 -0.91 10.54 -34.48
C SER A 596 -2.22 11.24 -34.85
N GLU A 597 -3.33 10.88 -34.18
CA GLU A 597 -4.62 11.58 -34.29
C GLU A 597 -4.64 12.96 -33.63
N GLY A 598 -3.54 13.41 -33.02
CA GLY A 598 -3.48 14.69 -32.31
C GLY A 598 -4.19 14.64 -30.95
N MET A 599 -4.19 13.50 -30.28
CA MET A 599 -4.45 13.42 -28.84
C MET A 599 -3.14 13.43 -28.06
N ARG A 600 -3.21 13.84 -26.81
CA ARG A 600 -2.09 13.85 -25.87
C ARG A 600 -2.21 12.65 -24.95
N VAL A 601 -1.27 11.71 -25.04
CA VAL A 601 -1.30 10.51 -24.19
C VAL A 601 -0.53 10.74 -22.90
N ILE A 602 -1.17 10.48 -21.76
CA ILE A 602 -0.52 10.43 -20.44
C ILE A 602 -0.14 8.98 -20.18
N ASP A 603 1.17 8.75 -20.01
CA ASP A 603 1.77 7.41 -19.98
C ASP A 603 1.77 6.82 -18.56
N LEU A 604 0.94 5.81 -18.34
CA LEU A 604 0.85 4.99 -17.13
C LEU A 604 1.10 3.50 -17.46
N ILE A 605 1.87 3.22 -18.52
CA ILE A 605 2.26 1.87 -18.92
C ILE A 605 3.34 1.36 -17.96
N GLY A 606 3.16 0.14 -17.42
CA GLY A 606 4.08 -0.46 -16.46
C GLY A 606 3.57 -0.52 -15.02
N LEU A 607 2.25 -0.66 -14.83
CA LEU A 607 1.69 -1.02 -13.52
C LEU A 607 2.04 -2.46 -13.12
N GLU A 608 2.09 -2.76 -11.83
CA GLU A 608 2.67 -4.01 -11.34
C GLU A 608 1.73 -5.22 -11.50
N SER A 609 0.41 -5.00 -11.61
CA SER A 609 -0.57 -6.07 -11.78
C SER A 609 -1.82 -5.61 -12.54
N GLU A 610 -2.56 -6.58 -13.09
CA GLU A 610 -3.89 -6.35 -13.71
C GLU A 610 -4.89 -5.76 -12.72
N GLU A 611 -4.76 -6.07 -11.42
CA GLU A 611 -5.57 -5.46 -10.36
C GLU A 611 -5.28 -3.96 -10.19
N GLN A 612 -4.00 -3.55 -10.21
CA GLN A 612 -3.65 -2.12 -10.22
C GLN A 612 -4.19 -1.41 -11.47
N VAL A 613 -4.18 -2.06 -12.64
CA VAL A 613 -4.76 -1.52 -13.89
C VAL A 613 -6.27 -1.36 -13.74
N LYS A 614 -6.97 -2.36 -13.20
CA LYS A 614 -8.42 -2.34 -12.92
C LYS A 614 -8.81 -1.21 -11.98
N ASP A 615 -8.11 -1.06 -10.86
CA ASP A 615 -8.45 -0.06 -9.84
C ASP A 615 -8.16 1.36 -10.35
N ALA A 616 -7.08 1.53 -11.11
CA ALA A 616 -6.75 2.78 -11.79
C ALA A 616 -7.78 3.13 -12.89
N LEU A 617 -8.29 2.16 -13.65
CA LEU A 617 -9.40 2.34 -14.60
C LEU A 617 -10.70 2.77 -13.90
N ILE A 618 -11.16 2.01 -12.90
CA ILE A 618 -12.43 2.24 -12.19
C ILE A 618 -12.45 3.64 -11.57
N ALA A 619 -11.38 3.99 -10.85
CA ALA A 619 -11.28 5.28 -10.18
C ALA A 619 -10.83 6.44 -11.12
N GLY A 620 -10.43 6.16 -12.37
CA GLY A 620 -10.22 7.17 -13.41
C GLY A 620 -8.82 7.80 -13.51
N ASP A 621 -7.77 7.08 -13.10
CA ASP A 621 -6.37 7.46 -13.41
C ASP A 621 -6.02 7.14 -14.85
N ILE A 622 -6.64 6.06 -15.36
CA ILE A 622 -6.51 5.54 -16.71
C ILE A 622 -7.84 5.77 -17.43
N ASP A 623 -7.77 6.32 -18.64
CA ASP A 623 -8.88 6.51 -19.55
C ASP A 623 -9.06 5.31 -20.49
N VAL A 624 -7.94 4.72 -20.92
CA VAL A 624 -7.85 3.53 -21.77
C VAL A 624 -6.79 2.57 -21.20
N ALA A 625 -7.08 1.29 -21.05
CA ALA A 625 -6.09 0.29 -20.69
C ALA A 625 -6.02 -0.87 -21.68
N VAL A 626 -4.87 -1.55 -21.69
CA VAL A 626 -4.72 -2.91 -22.22
C VAL A 626 -4.82 -3.90 -21.05
N GLY A 627 -5.58 -4.99 -21.20
CA GLY A 627 -5.68 -6.04 -20.18
C GLY A 627 -6.28 -7.35 -20.70
N LYS A 628 -6.16 -8.42 -19.92
CA LYS A 628 -6.67 -9.77 -20.23
C LYS A 628 -8.13 -9.93 -19.81
N ALA A 629 -9.04 -10.08 -20.77
CA ALA A 629 -10.50 -9.99 -20.61
C ALA A 629 -11.10 -10.97 -19.60
N ASP A 630 -10.47 -12.12 -19.39
CA ASP A 630 -10.86 -13.16 -18.42
C ASP A 630 -10.60 -12.77 -16.95
N LEU A 631 -9.75 -11.77 -16.69
CA LEU A 631 -9.40 -11.30 -15.35
C LEU A 631 -10.30 -10.16 -14.83
N TYR A 632 -11.25 -9.69 -15.65
CA TYR A 632 -12.16 -8.60 -15.32
C TYR A 632 -13.62 -9.08 -15.39
N ASP A 633 -14.43 -8.79 -14.38
CA ASP A 633 -15.88 -8.89 -14.53
C ASP A 633 -16.36 -7.77 -15.46
N VAL A 634 -16.60 -8.11 -16.72
CA VAL A 634 -17.08 -7.18 -17.77
C VAL A 634 -18.37 -6.48 -17.35
N LYS A 635 -19.20 -7.11 -16.50
CA LYS A 635 -20.42 -6.48 -15.99
C LYS A 635 -20.09 -5.45 -14.92
N GLU A 636 -19.21 -5.76 -13.96
CA GLU A 636 -18.70 -4.82 -12.95
C GLU A 636 -18.07 -3.58 -13.61
N LEU A 637 -17.25 -3.79 -14.65
CA LEU A 637 -16.70 -2.70 -15.45
C LEU A 637 -17.80 -1.88 -16.16
N SER A 638 -18.81 -2.53 -16.74
CA SER A 638 -19.90 -1.81 -17.40
C SER A 638 -20.76 -1.00 -16.42
N ASP A 639 -21.00 -1.52 -15.21
CA ASP A 639 -21.75 -0.84 -14.15
C ASP A 639 -20.97 0.37 -13.58
N THR A 640 -19.64 0.39 -13.70
CA THR A 640 -18.76 1.54 -13.37
C THR A 640 -18.51 2.50 -14.55
N GLY A 641 -19.13 2.26 -15.71
CA GLY A 641 -19.03 3.13 -16.88
C GLY A 641 -17.80 2.89 -17.76
N ILE A 642 -17.19 1.71 -17.69
CA ILE A 642 -16.08 1.28 -18.55
C ILE A 642 -16.62 0.42 -19.71
N SER A 643 -16.14 0.75 -20.91
CA SER A 643 -16.57 0.19 -22.19
C SER A 643 -15.52 -0.80 -22.68
N THR A 644 -15.85 -2.09 -22.66
CA THR A 644 -14.94 -3.16 -23.14
C THR A 644 -14.96 -3.23 -24.66
N SER A 645 -13.79 -3.30 -25.27
CA SER A 645 -13.63 -3.33 -26.73
C SER A 645 -13.88 -4.72 -27.31
N ALA A 646 -14.03 -4.79 -28.63
CA ALA A 646 -13.94 -6.06 -29.33
C ALA A 646 -12.55 -6.69 -29.09
N LEU A 647 -12.54 -7.98 -28.76
CA LEU A 647 -11.33 -8.75 -28.48
C LEU A 647 -10.28 -8.58 -29.59
N LEU A 648 -9.01 -8.53 -29.19
CA LEU A 648 -7.88 -8.53 -30.10
C LEU A 648 -7.69 -9.93 -30.71
N PRO A 649 -7.18 -10.05 -31.95
CA PRO A 649 -6.75 -11.31 -32.52
C PRO A 649 -5.50 -11.93 -31.86
N ALA A 650 -4.91 -11.29 -30.86
CA ALA A 650 -3.81 -11.80 -30.05
C ALA A 650 -4.36 -12.53 -28.82
N GLU A 651 -3.93 -13.78 -28.66
CA GLU A 651 -4.30 -14.66 -27.54
C GLU A 651 -3.03 -15.08 -26.78
N ASP A 652 -3.01 -14.78 -25.49
CA ASP A 652 -1.96 -15.19 -24.55
C ASP A 652 -2.31 -16.57 -23.99
N THR A 653 -1.70 -17.61 -24.54
CA THR A 653 -1.94 -19.00 -24.18
C THR A 653 -0.75 -19.54 -23.40
N LEU A 654 -1.01 -20.26 -22.32
CA LEU A 654 0.04 -20.99 -21.61
C LEU A 654 0.53 -22.16 -22.48
N LEU A 655 1.83 -22.26 -22.66
CA LEU A 655 2.51 -23.33 -23.39
C LEU A 655 3.38 -24.14 -22.43
N LEU A 656 3.35 -25.48 -22.56
CA LEU A 656 4.29 -26.35 -21.88
C LEU A 656 5.50 -26.60 -22.79
N VAL A 657 6.68 -26.18 -22.37
CA VAL A 657 7.94 -26.33 -23.11
C VAL A 657 8.83 -27.34 -22.40
N VAL A 658 9.38 -28.31 -23.15
CA VAL A 658 10.26 -29.37 -22.62
C VAL A 658 11.70 -29.25 -23.15
N SER A 659 12.64 -29.80 -22.40
CA SER A 659 14.05 -29.87 -22.78
C SER A 659 14.29 -30.68 -24.07
N PRO A 660 15.37 -30.38 -24.83
CA PRO A 660 15.76 -31.18 -26.00
C PRO A 660 15.92 -32.68 -25.69
N GLU A 661 16.36 -33.02 -24.48
CA GLU A 661 16.53 -34.41 -24.04
C GLU A 661 15.17 -35.14 -24.00
N ILE A 662 14.18 -34.56 -23.30
CA ILE A 662 12.81 -35.11 -23.26
C ILE A 662 12.20 -35.14 -24.66
N ALA A 663 12.32 -34.06 -25.42
CA ALA A 663 11.80 -33.94 -26.79
C ALA A 663 12.26 -35.11 -27.71
N THR A 664 13.52 -35.57 -27.59
CA THR A 664 14.01 -36.70 -28.40
C THR A 664 13.40 -38.06 -28.04
N HIS A 665 12.70 -38.16 -26.92
CA HIS A 665 12.04 -39.38 -26.44
C HIS A 665 10.51 -39.38 -26.58
N LEU A 666 9.90 -38.28 -26.99
CA LEU A 666 8.46 -38.19 -27.21
C LEU A 666 8.06 -38.87 -28.55
N SER A 667 6.89 -39.51 -28.55
CA SER A 667 6.29 -40.10 -29.77
C SER A 667 5.73 -39.09 -30.75
N GLY A 668 5.58 -37.84 -30.32
CA GLY A 668 4.98 -36.73 -31.05
C GLY A 668 5.28 -35.41 -30.35
N THR A 669 4.40 -34.43 -30.52
CA THR A 669 4.61 -33.05 -30.06
C THR A 669 3.47 -32.56 -29.18
N THR A 670 2.83 -33.44 -28.41
CA THR A 670 1.68 -33.07 -27.55
C THR A 670 1.95 -33.33 -26.06
N ILE A 671 1.14 -32.74 -25.20
CA ILE A 671 1.24 -32.97 -23.74
C ILE A 671 0.82 -34.41 -23.39
N SER A 672 -0.09 -35.03 -24.15
CA SER A 672 -0.35 -36.47 -24.04
C SER A 672 0.87 -37.34 -24.35
N ASP A 673 1.73 -36.97 -25.33
CA ASP A 673 2.99 -37.70 -25.58
C ASP A 673 3.93 -37.63 -24.36
N LEU A 674 4.02 -36.47 -23.70
CA LEU A 674 4.77 -36.30 -22.46
C LEU A 674 4.21 -37.15 -21.32
N ALA A 675 2.88 -37.18 -21.13
CA ALA A 675 2.24 -38.01 -20.12
C ALA A 675 2.54 -39.52 -20.33
N ILE A 676 2.56 -39.98 -21.58
CA ILE A 676 2.94 -41.36 -21.94
C ILE A 676 4.44 -41.60 -21.60
N TYR A 677 5.33 -40.66 -21.94
CA TYR A 677 6.76 -40.74 -21.63
C TYR A 677 7.07 -40.82 -20.13
N LEU A 678 6.31 -40.09 -19.31
CA LEU A 678 6.46 -40.08 -17.85
C LEU A 678 5.90 -41.35 -17.19
N THR A 679 4.70 -41.78 -17.61
CA THR A 679 4.02 -42.96 -17.06
C THR A 679 4.70 -44.29 -17.40
N GLY A 680 5.36 -44.39 -18.57
CA GLY A 680 5.99 -45.63 -19.03
C GLY A 680 7.09 -46.19 -18.10
N ASP A 681 7.93 -45.31 -17.54
CA ASP A 681 9.10 -45.68 -16.72
C ASP A 681 9.04 -45.11 -15.27
N GLN A 682 7.88 -44.63 -14.82
CA GLN A 682 7.71 -43.91 -13.54
C GLN A 682 8.68 -42.72 -13.38
N ARG A 683 8.85 -41.92 -14.44
CA ARG A 683 9.70 -40.72 -14.42
C ARG A 683 8.95 -39.55 -13.78
N SER A 684 9.65 -38.77 -12.95
CA SER A 684 9.21 -37.43 -12.56
C SER A 684 9.63 -36.39 -13.61
N VAL A 685 9.01 -35.21 -13.55
CA VAL A 685 9.39 -34.04 -14.34
C VAL A 685 9.48 -32.84 -13.39
N LYS A 686 10.57 -32.08 -13.45
CA LYS A 686 10.69 -30.80 -12.75
C LYS A 686 10.20 -29.68 -13.63
N LEU A 687 9.28 -28.88 -13.11
CA LEU A 687 8.55 -27.87 -13.85
C LEU A 687 8.83 -26.47 -13.28
N ALA A 688 9.38 -25.56 -14.08
CA ALA A 688 9.36 -24.15 -13.73
C ALA A 688 8.00 -23.53 -14.07
N VAL A 689 7.48 -22.72 -13.14
CA VAL A 689 6.21 -22.00 -13.31
C VAL A 689 6.37 -20.59 -12.74
N GLU A 690 6.00 -19.57 -13.50
CA GLU A 690 6.02 -18.18 -13.03
C GLU A 690 4.93 -17.96 -11.96
N ARG A 691 5.25 -17.22 -10.89
CA ARG A 691 4.33 -16.98 -9.74
C ARG A 691 2.99 -16.33 -10.11
N GLU A 692 2.91 -15.67 -11.28
CA GLU A 692 1.67 -15.09 -11.81
C GLU A 692 0.72 -16.13 -12.42
N ILE A 693 1.21 -17.35 -12.72
CA ILE A 693 0.40 -18.44 -13.24
C ILE A 693 -0.37 -19.08 -12.06
N PRO A 694 -1.72 -19.12 -12.08
CA PRO A 694 -2.48 -19.67 -10.96
C PRO A 694 -2.13 -21.13 -10.69
N HIS A 695 -1.97 -21.50 -9.41
CA HIS A 695 -1.83 -22.89 -8.97
C HIS A 695 -2.92 -23.81 -9.53
N ALA A 696 -4.13 -23.27 -9.73
CA ALA A 696 -5.25 -23.98 -10.36
C ALA A 696 -4.96 -24.40 -11.82
N SER A 697 -4.22 -23.61 -12.59
CA SER A 697 -3.81 -23.94 -13.97
C SER A 697 -2.79 -25.08 -13.98
N VAL A 698 -1.83 -25.08 -13.04
CA VAL A 698 -0.87 -26.18 -12.86
C VAL A 698 -1.58 -27.48 -12.44
N ALA A 699 -2.54 -27.38 -11.51
CA ALA A 699 -3.36 -28.51 -11.10
C ALA A 699 -4.28 -29.03 -12.21
N ALA A 700 -4.82 -28.15 -13.05
CA ALA A 700 -5.64 -28.52 -14.21
C ALA A 700 -4.83 -29.28 -15.27
N LEU A 701 -3.60 -28.82 -15.57
CA LEU A 701 -2.63 -29.52 -16.42
C LEU A 701 -2.34 -30.92 -15.88
N ALA A 702 -1.94 -31.02 -14.61
CA ALA A 702 -1.61 -32.28 -13.95
C ALA A 702 -2.78 -33.27 -13.97
N SER A 703 -3.98 -32.80 -13.63
CA SER A 703 -5.21 -33.60 -13.56
C SER A 703 -5.66 -34.10 -14.94
N THR A 704 -5.67 -33.23 -15.96
CA THR A 704 -6.15 -33.55 -17.31
C THR A 704 -5.28 -34.60 -17.98
N TYR A 705 -3.96 -34.48 -17.85
CA TYR A 705 -3.00 -35.39 -18.48
C TYR A 705 -2.56 -36.56 -17.60
N GLY A 706 -2.99 -36.62 -16.34
CA GLY A 706 -2.56 -37.65 -15.39
C GLY A 706 -1.06 -37.57 -15.02
N ILE A 707 -0.49 -36.36 -15.06
CA ILE A 707 0.92 -36.11 -14.72
C ILE A 707 1.04 -35.91 -13.21
N THR A 708 1.80 -36.78 -12.54
CA THR A 708 2.09 -36.63 -11.10
C THR A 708 3.13 -35.53 -10.89
N LEU A 709 2.69 -34.40 -10.34
CA LEU A 709 3.58 -33.35 -9.83
C LEU A 709 3.63 -33.44 -8.29
N GLU A 710 4.80 -33.75 -7.75
CA GLU A 710 5.08 -33.61 -6.32
C GLU A 710 5.43 -32.15 -6.01
N GLU A 711 5.19 -31.71 -4.78
CA GLU A 711 5.37 -30.30 -4.38
C GLU A 711 6.83 -29.81 -4.57
N ASP A 712 7.81 -30.66 -4.29
CA ASP A 712 9.25 -30.42 -4.51
C ASP A 712 9.68 -30.39 -6.00
N ASN A 713 8.79 -30.80 -6.92
CA ASN A 713 9.07 -30.83 -8.37
C ASN A 713 8.52 -29.60 -9.13
N VAL A 714 7.88 -28.65 -8.45
CA VAL A 714 7.43 -27.37 -9.05
C VAL A 714 8.28 -26.21 -8.53
N VAL A 715 9.04 -25.58 -9.42
CA VAL A 715 9.91 -24.44 -9.12
C VAL A 715 9.20 -23.13 -9.48
N TRP A 716 8.74 -22.42 -8.45
CA TRP A 716 8.04 -21.13 -8.62
C TRP A 716 9.01 -19.97 -8.82
N THR A 717 9.05 -19.44 -10.05
CA THR A 717 9.98 -18.39 -10.48
C THR A 717 9.33 -17.00 -10.46
N ASN A 718 10.14 -15.97 -10.31
CA ASN A 718 9.71 -14.57 -10.29
C ASN A 718 9.55 -13.95 -11.70
N GLY A 719 9.78 -14.74 -12.76
CA GLY A 719 9.58 -14.33 -14.15
C GLY A 719 10.28 -15.23 -15.17
N ILE A 720 9.97 -15.05 -16.45
CA ILE A 720 10.46 -15.86 -17.58
C ILE A 720 12.00 -15.99 -17.65
N ASP A 721 12.76 -14.97 -17.25
CA ASP A 721 14.23 -15.01 -17.27
C ASP A 721 14.80 -16.01 -16.24
N GLU A 722 14.14 -16.18 -15.08
CA GLU A 722 14.48 -17.22 -14.11
C GLU A 722 14.08 -18.61 -14.62
N SER A 723 12.88 -18.76 -15.19
CA SER A 723 12.41 -20.01 -15.81
C SER A 723 13.35 -20.49 -16.93
N GLU A 724 13.77 -19.58 -17.81
CA GLU A 724 14.76 -19.89 -18.85
C GLU A 724 16.14 -20.21 -18.29
N THR A 725 16.57 -19.53 -17.22
CA THR A 725 17.86 -19.83 -16.58
C THR A 725 17.83 -21.22 -15.95
N ALA A 726 16.73 -21.60 -15.29
CA ALA A 726 16.54 -22.93 -14.75
C ALA A 726 16.56 -24.02 -15.85
N LEU A 727 15.84 -23.79 -16.97
CA LEU A 727 15.86 -24.67 -18.14
C LEU A 727 17.27 -24.82 -18.73
N LYS A 728 18.00 -23.72 -18.93
CA LYS A 728 19.36 -23.70 -19.53
C LYS A 728 20.41 -24.36 -18.64
N LEU A 729 20.22 -24.32 -17.32
CA LEU A 729 21.09 -24.97 -16.35
C LEU A 729 20.72 -26.45 -16.09
N GLY A 730 19.59 -26.92 -16.64
CA GLY A 730 19.08 -28.28 -16.38
C GLY A 730 18.65 -28.50 -14.92
N THR A 731 18.24 -27.45 -14.21
CA THR A 731 17.67 -27.57 -12.85
C THR A 731 16.19 -27.90 -12.88
N VAL A 732 15.53 -27.64 -14.02
CA VAL A 732 14.17 -28.10 -14.37
C VAL A 732 14.18 -28.72 -15.77
N ASP A 733 13.23 -29.62 -16.00
CA ASP A 733 13.11 -30.41 -17.23
C ASP A 733 12.12 -29.77 -18.23
N ALA A 734 11.15 -29.01 -17.70
CA ALA A 734 10.09 -28.33 -18.44
C ALA A 734 9.75 -26.98 -17.80
N ALA A 735 9.04 -26.11 -18.54
CA ALA A 735 8.45 -24.89 -17.99
C ALA A 735 7.07 -24.60 -18.60
N ILE A 736 6.18 -23.98 -17.82
CA ILE A 736 4.99 -23.32 -18.37
C ILE A 736 5.36 -21.87 -18.67
N VAL A 737 5.12 -21.42 -19.91
CA VAL A 737 5.46 -20.07 -20.40
C VAL A 737 4.28 -19.45 -21.17
N HIS A 738 4.31 -18.14 -21.35
CA HIS A 738 3.31 -17.38 -22.10
C HIS A 738 3.61 -17.32 -23.61
N SER A 739 2.66 -17.65 -24.48
CA SER A 739 2.86 -17.71 -25.96
C SER A 739 3.33 -16.38 -26.57
N LEU A 740 2.84 -15.25 -26.07
CA LEU A 740 3.22 -13.92 -26.55
C LEU A 740 4.58 -13.46 -25.99
N GLN A 741 5.08 -14.09 -24.93
CA GLN A 741 6.37 -13.81 -24.30
C GLN A 741 7.48 -14.80 -24.68
N GLU A 742 7.13 -15.86 -25.43
CA GLU A 742 8.03 -16.93 -25.80
C GLU A 742 9.28 -16.39 -26.54
N ALA A 743 10.45 -16.61 -25.95
CA ALA A 743 11.73 -16.55 -26.64
C ALA A 743 12.38 -17.94 -26.80
N VAL A 744 11.67 -19.01 -26.43
CA VAL A 744 12.22 -20.38 -26.37
C VAL A 744 12.24 -21.10 -27.73
N THR A 745 12.44 -20.33 -28.80
CA THR A 745 13.24 -20.80 -29.96
C THR A 745 14.75 -20.72 -29.68
N ILE A 746 15.13 -20.70 -28.41
CA ILE A 746 16.45 -21.14 -27.93
C ILE A 746 16.69 -22.55 -28.48
N VAL A 747 17.77 -22.71 -29.23
CA VAL A 747 18.08 -23.90 -30.02
C VAL A 747 17.96 -25.19 -29.20
N GLY A 748 16.86 -25.92 -29.41
CA GLY A 748 16.67 -27.30 -28.97
C GLY A 748 15.44 -27.59 -28.09
N TYR A 749 14.82 -26.60 -27.45
CA TYR A 749 13.61 -26.83 -26.63
C TYR A 749 12.37 -26.97 -27.52
N GLN A 750 11.35 -27.70 -27.04
CA GLN A 750 10.14 -27.99 -27.80
C GLN A 750 8.88 -27.59 -27.03
N ALA A 751 8.09 -26.69 -27.59
CA ALA A 751 6.72 -26.43 -27.14
C ALA A 751 5.82 -27.62 -27.50
N LEU A 752 4.99 -28.05 -26.54
CA LEU A 752 4.04 -29.14 -26.70
C LEU A 752 2.63 -28.60 -26.93
N ASN A 753 1.93 -29.19 -27.90
CA ASN A 753 0.55 -28.90 -28.19
C ASN A 753 -0.37 -29.45 -27.08
N ASP A 754 -1.22 -28.60 -26.52
CA ASP A 754 -2.24 -28.96 -25.54
C ASP A 754 -3.43 -29.67 -26.24
N ASP A 755 -3.26 -30.96 -26.53
CA ASP A 755 -4.22 -31.76 -27.31
C ASP A 755 -5.55 -32.05 -26.61
N GLN A 756 -5.63 -31.83 -25.30
CA GLN A 756 -6.85 -31.99 -24.48
C GLN A 756 -7.43 -30.66 -23.94
N GLY A 757 -6.77 -29.52 -24.16
CA GLY A 757 -7.28 -28.20 -23.75
C GLY A 757 -7.23 -27.94 -22.24
N ALA A 758 -6.17 -28.37 -21.54
CA ALA A 758 -5.98 -28.13 -20.12
C ALA A 758 -5.49 -26.70 -19.79
N LEU A 759 -4.87 -26.03 -20.76
CA LEU A 759 -4.26 -24.70 -20.63
C LEU A 759 -5.18 -23.65 -21.26
N THR A 760 -5.62 -22.69 -20.46
CA THR A 760 -6.56 -21.66 -20.86
C THR A 760 -5.87 -20.55 -21.67
N ALA A 761 -6.37 -20.26 -22.87
CA ALA A 761 -6.03 -19.06 -23.62
C ALA A 761 -6.70 -17.82 -22.98
N ARG A 762 -5.92 -16.76 -22.77
CA ARG A 762 -6.36 -15.46 -22.27
C ARG A 762 -6.50 -14.47 -23.43
N GLN A 763 -7.65 -13.82 -23.52
CA GLN A 763 -7.97 -12.95 -24.65
C GLN A 763 -7.72 -11.49 -24.27
N ILE A 764 -6.92 -10.78 -25.07
CA ILE A 764 -6.56 -9.40 -24.76
C ILE A 764 -7.61 -8.44 -25.34
N THR A 765 -7.91 -7.36 -24.63
CA THR A 765 -8.80 -6.30 -25.11
C THR A 765 -8.35 -4.92 -24.62
N PHE A 766 -8.97 -3.86 -25.14
CA PHE A 766 -8.88 -2.53 -24.57
C PHE A 766 -10.09 -2.24 -23.67
N PHE A 767 -9.85 -1.63 -22.52
CA PHE A 767 -10.88 -1.15 -21.60
C PHE A 767 -10.86 0.36 -21.55
N THR A 768 -11.96 1.01 -21.94
CA THR A 768 -11.97 2.46 -22.15
C THR A 768 -13.16 3.10 -21.44
N ARG A 769 -12.93 4.14 -20.63
CA ARG A 769 -14.02 4.85 -19.93
C ARG A 769 -15.02 5.42 -20.94
N GLN A 770 -16.31 5.11 -20.78
CA GLN A 770 -17.34 5.50 -21.76
C GLN A 770 -17.42 7.02 -21.93
N SER A 771 -17.21 7.78 -20.84
CA SER A 771 -17.12 9.25 -20.87
C SER A 771 -16.02 9.80 -21.79
N VAL A 772 -14.93 9.04 -21.98
CA VAL A 772 -13.81 9.42 -22.85
C VAL A 772 -14.15 9.16 -24.31
N ILE A 773 -14.84 8.05 -24.61
CA ILE A 773 -15.36 7.77 -25.96
C ILE A 773 -16.41 8.81 -26.36
N ASP A 774 -17.32 9.15 -25.45
CA ASP A 774 -18.38 10.12 -25.69
C ASP A 774 -17.82 11.53 -25.94
N ALA A 775 -16.76 11.91 -25.24
CA ALA A 775 -16.05 13.18 -25.44
C ALA A 775 -15.13 13.16 -26.67
N HIS A 776 -14.48 12.03 -26.94
CA HIS A 776 -13.41 11.86 -27.92
C HIS A 776 -13.56 10.56 -28.73
N PRO A 777 -14.52 10.47 -29.67
CA PRO A 777 -14.79 9.24 -30.42
C PRO A 777 -13.62 8.66 -31.23
N GLY A 778 -12.60 9.48 -31.52
CA GLY A 778 -11.36 9.04 -32.18
C GLY A 778 -10.55 8.00 -31.39
N VAL A 779 -10.75 7.89 -30.07
CA VAL A 779 -10.11 6.85 -29.25
C VAL A 779 -10.56 5.47 -29.73
N ARG A 780 -11.88 5.29 -29.86
CA ARG A 780 -12.49 4.05 -30.36
C ARG A 780 -12.10 3.74 -31.80
N ALA A 781 -11.93 4.76 -32.64
CA ALA A 781 -11.47 4.59 -34.02
C ALA A 781 -10.05 4.03 -34.11
N ILE A 782 -9.12 4.51 -33.27
CA ILE A 782 -7.73 4.01 -33.23
C ILE A 782 -7.65 2.58 -32.69
N GLU A 783 -8.44 2.25 -31.67
CA GLU A 783 -8.56 0.87 -31.18
C GLU A 783 -9.03 -0.08 -32.30
N GLU A 784 -10.05 0.31 -33.08
CA GLU A 784 -10.57 -0.47 -34.22
C GLU A 784 -9.57 -0.57 -35.38
N GLU A 785 -8.80 0.49 -35.66
CA GLU A 785 -7.76 0.53 -36.70
C GLU A 785 -6.56 -0.37 -36.35
N LEU A 786 -6.14 -0.38 -35.07
CA LEU A 786 -5.03 -1.22 -34.61
C LEU A 786 -5.43 -2.68 -34.46
N ARG A 787 -6.68 -2.98 -34.07
CA ARG A 787 -7.17 -4.35 -33.81
C ARG A 787 -6.77 -5.41 -34.86
N PRO A 788 -6.91 -5.22 -36.20
CA PRO A 788 -6.49 -6.23 -37.18
C PRO A 788 -4.98 -6.46 -37.26
N LEU A 789 -4.15 -5.55 -36.74
CA LEU A 789 -2.69 -5.68 -36.69
C LEU A 789 -2.21 -6.40 -35.42
N LEU A 790 -3.01 -6.40 -34.36
CA LEU A 790 -2.70 -6.98 -33.06
C LEU A 790 -3.02 -8.49 -33.04
N THR A 791 -2.36 -9.25 -33.93
CA THR A 791 -2.38 -10.72 -33.98
C THR A 791 -1.29 -11.30 -33.10
N SER A 792 -1.46 -12.56 -32.65
CA SER A 792 -0.45 -13.25 -31.83
C SER A 792 0.94 -13.20 -32.46
N ASP A 793 1.07 -13.50 -33.76
CA ASP A 793 2.34 -13.46 -34.50
C ASP A 793 3.02 -12.08 -34.45
N ASN A 794 2.25 -10.99 -34.62
CA ASN A 794 2.78 -9.63 -34.62
C ASN A 794 3.19 -9.18 -33.21
N VAL A 795 2.37 -9.45 -32.20
CA VAL A 795 2.67 -9.11 -30.80
C VAL A 795 3.89 -9.90 -30.32
N HIS A 796 3.92 -11.22 -30.55
CA HIS A 796 5.07 -12.06 -30.29
C HIS A 796 6.33 -11.50 -30.98
N SER A 797 6.29 -11.22 -32.30
CA SER A 797 7.44 -10.68 -33.03
C SER A 797 7.98 -9.36 -32.47
N LEU A 798 7.10 -8.50 -31.92
CA LEU A 798 7.47 -7.25 -31.25
C LEU A 798 8.15 -7.52 -29.89
N VAL A 799 7.56 -8.40 -29.08
CA VAL A 799 8.09 -8.81 -27.77
C VAL A 799 9.45 -9.48 -27.92
N SER A 800 9.60 -10.44 -28.85
CA SER A 800 10.89 -11.08 -29.14
C SER A 800 11.93 -10.07 -29.61
N ARG A 801 11.54 -9.03 -30.38
CA ARG A 801 12.49 -8.00 -30.85
C ARG A 801 13.04 -7.15 -29.71
N VAL A 802 12.19 -6.71 -28.79
CA VAL A 802 12.62 -5.98 -27.58
C VAL A 802 13.55 -6.86 -26.74
N ARG A 803 13.14 -8.11 -26.46
CA ARG A 803 13.85 -9.02 -25.57
C ARG A 803 15.19 -9.52 -26.14
N LEU A 804 15.22 -9.96 -27.40
CA LEU A 804 16.41 -10.55 -28.04
C LEU A 804 17.41 -9.51 -28.59
N LEU A 805 16.94 -8.33 -28.99
CA LEU A 805 17.81 -7.27 -29.56
C LEU A 805 18.03 -6.10 -28.60
N HIS A 806 17.57 -6.21 -27.34
CA HIS A 806 17.59 -5.14 -26.33
C HIS A 806 17.10 -3.79 -26.88
N SER A 807 16.08 -3.83 -27.73
CA SER A 807 15.52 -2.65 -28.40
C SER A 807 14.55 -1.93 -27.49
N ASP A 808 14.57 -0.59 -27.50
CA ASP A 808 13.59 0.22 -26.78
C ASP A 808 12.15 -0.10 -27.26
N PRO A 809 11.17 -0.36 -26.35
CA PRO A 809 9.80 -0.68 -26.71
C PRO A 809 9.11 0.38 -27.59
N ALA A 810 9.34 1.67 -27.31
CA ALA A 810 8.73 2.74 -28.09
C ALA A 810 9.34 2.83 -29.50
N ALA A 811 10.65 2.62 -29.65
CA ALA A 811 11.33 2.52 -30.93
C ALA A 811 10.84 1.31 -31.76
N ALA A 812 10.67 0.15 -31.13
CA ALA A 812 10.14 -1.05 -31.78
C ALA A 812 8.70 -0.85 -32.27
N ALA A 813 7.83 -0.26 -31.43
CA ALA A 813 6.45 0.08 -31.79
C ALA A 813 6.40 1.10 -32.94
N ARG A 814 7.23 2.17 -32.90
CA ARG A 814 7.32 3.17 -33.98
C ARG A 814 7.77 2.53 -35.30
N GLN A 815 8.79 1.66 -35.26
CA GLN A 815 9.27 0.97 -36.46
C GLN A 815 8.15 0.12 -37.09
N PHE A 816 7.36 -0.58 -36.27
CA PHE A 816 6.23 -1.37 -36.75
C PHE A 816 5.13 -0.50 -37.37
N MET A 817 4.71 0.59 -36.72
CA MET A 817 3.70 1.49 -37.30
C MET A 817 4.15 2.12 -38.63
N VAL A 818 5.44 2.46 -38.77
CA VAL A 818 6.03 2.90 -40.05
C VAL A 818 6.02 1.76 -41.08
N GLN A 819 6.32 0.52 -40.70
CA GLN A 819 6.28 -0.65 -41.60
C GLN A 819 4.86 -0.98 -42.08
N GLN A 820 3.84 -0.79 -41.24
CA GLN A 820 2.42 -0.95 -41.60
C GLN A 820 1.83 0.26 -42.34
N GLY A 821 2.61 1.33 -42.55
CA GLY A 821 2.16 2.54 -43.26
C GLY A 821 1.26 3.48 -42.44
N LEU A 822 1.13 3.26 -41.13
CA LEU A 822 0.31 4.07 -40.22
C LEU A 822 1.05 5.33 -39.69
N MET A 823 2.36 5.44 -39.92
CA MET A 823 3.15 6.62 -39.58
C MET A 823 4.16 6.98 -40.67
N ALA A 824 4.44 8.28 -40.81
CA ALA A 824 5.55 8.76 -41.63
C ALA A 824 6.92 8.42 -40.99
N GLN A 825 7.94 8.26 -41.84
CA GLN A 825 9.30 7.87 -41.45
C GLN A 825 9.98 8.87 -40.49
#